data_AF-A0A519W7F8-F1
#
_entry.id   AF-A0A519W7F8-F1
#
_cell.length_a   1.000
_cell.length_b   1.000
_cell.length_c   1.000
_cell.angle_alpha   90.00
_cell.angle_beta   90.00
_cell.angle_gamma   90.00
#
_symmetry.space_group_name_H-M   'P 1'
#
loop_
_entity.id
_entity.type
_entity.pdbx_description
1 polymer ?
#
loop_
_entity_poly.entity_id
_entity_poly.type
_entity_poly.pdbx_seq_one_letter_code
_entity_poly.pdbx_strand_id
1 'polypeptide(L)'
;ENPLDQTNKISIASEYKQFTIRFNAFNYISANRTHYLYMLDGVDENWQRTDDLKVVYNNLKAGNYHFKIKAVGPNGETSVVRSLQINVLPPWYNTWWFYTLVFAFAIVGAYVAYRIIAERVRALHQLKLERVDKEKVRYINQMKMDFFTNVSHELRTPLTLILAPLEEMINKPLAQKAITKRHEMMLTNAKRLYNLVDQLFEFRKTETGTRRLQVEWGDIVSFIHEIYESFKPLSDQKSINYTYRSTQAKLAFFFDNDAMEKILFNLLSNAFKYTKNEDQISIDLSMSKDYAIIKISDSGVGIDQDDLAKIFDRFYQVNNQEMNLGSGVGLAFTKRLIELHHGSITAESEIGKGSVFTVSIPTSDTAYGDLGKKDSKIYELSTVSEALTSQADQNVEEVLEDSNVVEADGMRKSHLLLVDDNHEILDYLREYFETDYQITVAFDGLMALKMLEEQAFDLIVSDVMMPELDGLHFCKRVKQNINTSHIPVMLLTAKSEIDQQIKGLEMGADDYITKPFSIEMLAAKIANLLKARKRLIDYYSGSREVVPQNLAFNTLDEEFLKKAIDVVEKHLSNSDFSVEKFSQEIGMSRSNLYLKFKAITGESATDFVKTIRFKKAVELMQSKRYTMAQVTYMCGFNSPSYFSTAFKQYYGCMPTEYLIKLDSEKG
;
A
#
# COMPACT_ATOMS: atom_id res chain seq x y z
N GLU A 1 80.94 23.62 -53.48
CA GLU A 1 80.68 24.29 -54.77
C GLU A 1 81.21 23.39 -55.86
N ASN A 2 80.34 22.78 -56.66
CA ASN A 2 80.75 22.07 -57.87
C ASN A 2 80.57 23.01 -59.06
N PRO A 3 81.48 23.02 -60.06
CA PRO A 3 81.32 23.84 -61.25
C PRO A 3 79.99 23.53 -61.94
N LEU A 4 79.32 24.55 -62.47
CA LEU A 4 78.07 24.40 -63.24
C LEU A 4 78.25 23.47 -64.45
N ASP A 5 79.50 23.31 -64.91
CA ASP A 5 79.88 22.43 -65.99
C ASP A 5 79.72 20.94 -65.68
N GLN A 6 79.69 20.57 -64.40
CA GLN A 6 79.58 19.18 -63.90
C GLN A 6 78.27 18.91 -63.16
N THR A 7 77.46 19.94 -62.90
CA THR A 7 76.25 19.83 -62.08
C THR A 7 75.02 20.08 -62.92
N ASN A 8 74.27 19.03 -63.22
CA ASN A 8 73.05 19.14 -64.04
C ASN A 8 71.78 19.35 -63.19
N LYS A 9 71.84 19.09 -61.87
CA LYS A 9 70.70 19.18 -60.95
C LYS A 9 71.11 19.64 -59.55
N ILE A 10 70.36 20.58 -59.00
CA ILE A 10 70.49 21.05 -57.61
C ILE A 10 69.13 21.00 -56.93
N SER A 11 69.10 20.59 -55.66
CA SER A 11 67.90 20.65 -54.83
C SER A 11 68.10 21.70 -53.73
N ILE A 12 67.14 22.60 -53.59
CA ILE A 12 67.16 23.69 -52.61
C ILE A 12 66.11 23.38 -51.55
N ALA A 13 66.52 23.30 -50.29
CA ALA A 13 65.61 23.13 -49.17
C ALA A 13 64.73 24.37 -48.98
N SER A 14 63.49 24.20 -48.52
CA SER A 14 62.50 25.28 -48.35
C SER A 14 62.94 26.41 -47.41
N GLU A 15 63.98 26.19 -46.60
CA GLU A 15 64.53 27.15 -45.64
C GLU A 15 65.35 28.25 -46.34
N TYR A 16 65.93 27.94 -47.51
CA TYR A 16 66.71 28.88 -48.29
C TYR A 16 65.79 29.74 -49.16
N LYS A 17 65.46 30.93 -48.66
CA LYS A 17 64.60 31.90 -49.37
C LYS A 17 65.33 32.66 -50.50
N GLN A 18 66.64 32.51 -50.62
CA GLN A 18 67.44 33.21 -51.62
C GLN A 18 68.64 32.34 -52.01
N PHE A 19 68.94 32.30 -53.32
CA PHE A 19 70.18 31.71 -53.81
C PHE A 19 70.74 32.55 -54.97
N THR A 20 72.06 32.45 -55.17
CA THR A 20 72.78 33.17 -56.21
C THR A 20 73.48 32.16 -57.12
N ILE A 21 73.27 32.27 -58.43
CA ILE A 21 74.01 31.51 -59.43
C ILE A 21 75.10 32.41 -59.98
N ARG A 22 76.36 31.97 -59.86
CA ARG A 22 77.51 32.64 -60.46
C ARG A 22 77.94 31.87 -61.70
N PHE A 23 78.28 32.60 -62.76
CA PHE A 23 78.69 32.04 -64.04
C PHE A 23 79.79 32.89 -64.66
N ASN A 24 80.61 32.27 -65.49
CA ASN A 24 81.68 32.95 -66.20
C ASN A 24 81.95 32.23 -67.51
N ALA A 25 82.14 32.98 -68.59
CA ALA A 25 82.63 32.47 -69.86
C ALA A 25 84.12 32.82 -69.99
N PHE A 26 84.96 31.82 -70.24
CA PHE A 26 86.40 32.02 -70.41
C PHE A 26 86.69 32.79 -71.72
N ASN A 27 86.87 34.11 -71.63
CA ASN A 27 87.32 34.95 -72.74
C ASN A 27 88.47 35.88 -72.28
N TYR A 28 89.71 35.56 -72.65
CA TYR A 28 90.92 36.25 -72.19
C TYR A 28 91.29 37.51 -73.00
N ILE A 29 90.59 37.81 -74.10
CA ILE A 29 91.03 38.84 -75.07
C ILE A 29 90.27 40.17 -74.89
N SER A 30 89.11 40.19 -74.21
CA SER A 30 88.44 41.44 -73.77
C SER A 30 87.33 41.17 -72.75
N ALA A 31 87.66 41.20 -71.46
CA ALA A 31 86.72 40.89 -70.36
C ALA A 31 85.52 41.86 -70.25
N ASN A 32 85.59 43.07 -70.82
CA ASN A 32 84.64 44.16 -70.57
C ASN A 32 83.55 44.34 -71.66
N ARG A 33 83.33 43.35 -72.54
CA ARG A 33 82.34 43.44 -73.65
C ARG A 33 81.47 42.20 -73.86
N THR A 34 81.47 41.25 -72.92
CA THR A 34 80.60 40.05 -72.97
C THR A 34 79.38 40.29 -72.08
N HIS A 35 78.18 40.00 -72.58
CA HIS A 35 76.94 40.03 -71.79
C HIS A 35 76.27 38.67 -71.78
N TYR A 36 75.48 38.39 -70.75
CA TYR A 36 74.82 37.11 -70.55
C TYR A 36 73.31 37.25 -70.72
N LEU A 37 72.71 36.27 -71.40
CA LEU A 37 71.27 36.12 -71.46
C LEU A 37 70.89 34.91 -70.61
N TYR A 38 69.99 35.10 -69.65
CA TYR A 38 69.51 34.04 -68.77
C TYR A 38 67.97 34.00 -68.72
N MET A 39 67.43 32.86 -68.33
CA MET A 39 65.99 32.64 -68.19
C MET A 39 65.73 31.49 -67.21
N LEU A 40 64.85 31.69 -66.23
CA LEU A 40 64.35 30.62 -65.38
C LEU A 40 62.98 30.17 -65.86
N ASP A 41 62.95 28.99 -66.48
CA ASP A 41 61.73 28.38 -67.01
C ASP A 41 60.73 28.12 -65.87
N GLY A 42 59.54 28.72 -65.96
CA GLY A 42 58.52 28.73 -64.91
C GLY A 42 58.46 30.00 -64.04
N VAL A 43 59.34 30.98 -64.26
CA VAL A 43 59.34 32.30 -63.59
C VAL A 43 59.51 33.44 -64.58
N ASP A 44 60.47 33.33 -65.49
CA ASP A 44 60.77 34.33 -66.51
C ASP A 44 60.07 33.98 -67.84
N GLU A 45 59.31 34.91 -68.42
CA GLU A 45 58.63 34.69 -69.72
C GLU A 45 59.55 34.91 -70.93
N ASN A 46 60.59 35.76 -70.78
CA ASN A 46 61.55 36.11 -71.84
C ASN A 46 62.99 36.10 -71.32
N TRP A 47 63.96 36.00 -72.23
CA TRP A 47 65.39 36.08 -71.89
C TRP A 47 65.75 37.44 -71.30
N GLN A 48 66.39 37.43 -70.14
CA GLN A 48 66.88 38.63 -69.46
C GLN A 48 68.37 38.82 -69.72
N ARG A 49 68.79 40.07 -69.94
CA ARG A 49 70.19 40.43 -70.14
C ARG A 49 70.83 40.92 -68.84
N THR A 50 72.03 40.43 -68.54
CA THR A 50 72.87 40.95 -67.45
C THR A 50 74.33 41.06 -67.91
N ASP A 51 74.99 42.11 -67.44
CA ASP A 51 76.43 42.30 -67.60
C ASP A 51 77.20 41.89 -66.32
N ASP A 52 76.48 41.49 -65.24
CA ASP A 52 77.06 40.94 -64.01
C ASP A 52 77.31 39.42 -64.13
N LEU A 53 78.29 38.90 -63.40
CA LEU A 53 78.68 37.48 -63.38
C LEU A 53 77.83 36.63 -62.43
N LYS A 54 76.70 37.17 -61.97
CA LYS A 54 75.78 36.52 -61.03
C LYS A 54 74.33 36.90 -61.29
N VAL A 55 73.43 35.98 -60.96
CA VAL A 55 71.98 36.20 -60.92
C VAL A 55 71.45 35.72 -59.57
N VAL A 56 70.51 36.46 -59.01
CA VAL A 56 69.94 36.22 -57.68
C VAL A 56 68.44 35.95 -57.83
N TYR A 57 67.98 34.82 -57.30
CA TYR A 57 66.55 34.49 -57.23
C TYR A 57 66.10 34.46 -55.77
N ASN A 58 64.98 35.13 -55.51
CA ASN A 58 64.39 35.26 -54.18
C ASN A 58 63.00 34.60 -54.17
N ASN A 59 62.71 33.90 -53.07
CA ASN A 59 61.41 33.37 -52.70
C ASN A 59 60.70 32.55 -53.78
N LEU A 60 61.46 31.70 -54.48
CA LEU A 60 60.89 30.76 -55.43
C LEU A 60 59.96 29.78 -54.70
N LYS A 61 58.78 29.53 -55.27
CA LYS A 61 57.83 28.54 -54.76
C LYS A 61 58.41 27.13 -54.92
N ALA A 62 57.89 26.16 -54.16
CA ALA A 62 58.28 24.77 -54.34
C ALA A 62 57.91 24.28 -55.74
N GLY A 63 58.86 23.66 -56.45
CA GLY A 63 58.68 23.30 -57.84
C GLY A 63 59.98 22.93 -58.55
N ASN A 64 59.84 22.44 -59.77
CA ASN A 64 60.96 22.11 -60.66
C ASN A 64 61.14 23.24 -61.68
N TYR A 65 62.30 23.88 -61.66
CA TYR A 65 62.67 24.97 -62.55
C TYR A 65 63.88 24.59 -63.40
N HIS A 66 64.01 25.21 -64.57
CA HIS A 66 65.19 25.05 -65.43
C HIS A 66 65.83 26.41 -65.66
N PHE A 67 66.99 26.64 -65.06
CA PHE A 67 67.78 27.84 -65.30
C PHE A 67 68.58 27.67 -66.59
N LYS A 68 68.36 28.54 -67.57
CA LYS A 68 69.02 28.53 -68.87
C LYS A 68 69.91 29.76 -68.98
N ILE A 69 71.13 29.61 -69.50
CA ILE A 69 72.06 30.72 -69.74
C ILE A 69 72.84 30.54 -71.03
N LYS A 70 73.12 31.66 -71.72
CA LYS A 70 74.05 31.75 -72.85
C LYS A 70 74.84 33.07 -72.78
N ALA A 71 76.09 33.03 -73.21
CA ALA A 71 76.94 34.21 -73.31
C ALA A 71 76.89 34.79 -74.74
N VAL A 72 76.97 36.12 -74.86
CA VAL A 72 77.03 36.84 -76.12
C VAL A 72 78.32 37.66 -76.17
N GLY A 73 79.18 37.35 -77.12
CA GLY A 73 80.49 37.98 -77.30
C GLY A 73 80.43 39.36 -77.95
N PRO A 74 81.57 40.08 -78.03
CA PRO A 74 81.64 41.47 -78.51
C PRO A 74 81.18 41.67 -79.97
N ASN A 75 81.27 40.62 -80.79
CA ASN A 75 80.91 40.62 -82.21
C ASN A 75 79.49 40.05 -82.49
N GLY A 76 78.70 39.77 -81.44
CA GLY A 76 77.36 39.19 -81.55
C GLY A 76 77.31 37.65 -81.58
N GLU A 77 78.45 36.98 -81.40
CA GLU A 77 78.53 35.51 -81.34
C GLU A 77 77.87 34.98 -80.06
N THR A 78 76.97 33.99 -80.17
CA THR A 78 76.25 33.39 -79.04
C THR A 78 76.77 32.00 -78.68
N SER A 79 76.99 31.74 -77.40
CA SER A 79 77.34 30.40 -76.90
C SER A 79 76.16 29.43 -76.98
N VAL A 80 76.45 28.13 -76.87
CA VAL A 80 75.42 27.10 -76.63
C VAL A 80 74.70 27.41 -75.32
N VAL A 81 73.38 27.20 -75.29
CA VAL A 81 72.57 27.35 -74.08
C VAL A 81 72.92 26.23 -73.10
N ARG A 82 73.30 26.60 -71.87
CA ARG A 82 73.47 25.66 -70.76
C ARG A 82 72.25 25.72 -69.87
N SER A 83 71.76 24.56 -69.44
CA SER A 83 70.62 24.42 -68.54
C SER A 83 70.99 23.73 -67.24
N LEU A 84 70.52 24.28 -66.11
CA LEU A 84 70.65 23.71 -64.77
C LEU A 84 69.25 23.44 -64.21
N GLN A 85 68.98 22.19 -63.81
CA GLN A 85 67.72 21.84 -63.16
C GLN A 85 67.76 22.23 -61.68
N ILE A 86 66.79 23.03 -61.23
CA ILE A 86 66.67 23.50 -59.85
C ILE A 86 65.35 22.97 -59.28
N ASN A 87 65.44 22.11 -58.27
CA ASN A 87 64.27 21.59 -57.57
C ASN A 87 64.15 22.25 -56.19
N VAL A 88 63.14 23.11 -56.00
CA VAL A 88 62.86 23.73 -54.71
C VAL A 88 61.91 22.83 -53.94
N LEU A 89 62.39 22.24 -52.84
CA LEU A 89 61.62 21.31 -52.01
C LEU A 89 60.54 22.06 -51.21
N PRO A 90 59.32 21.49 -51.04
CA PRO A 90 58.29 22.08 -50.18
C PRO A 90 58.67 21.99 -48.69
N PRO A 91 58.13 22.89 -47.84
CA PRO A 91 58.26 22.76 -46.38
C PRO A 91 57.77 21.40 -45.87
N TRP A 92 58.39 20.88 -44.81
CA TRP A 92 58.10 19.54 -44.29
C TRP A 92 56.61 19.31 -43.92
N TYR A 93 55.90 20.34 -43.44
CA TYR A 93 54.47 20.26 -43.13
C TYR A 93 53.54 20.29 -44.36
N ASN A 94 54.08 20.56 -45.55
CA ASN A 94 53.35 20.53 -46.82
C ASN A 94 53.77 19.31 -47.66
N THR A 95 54.05 18.19 -46.99
CA THR A 95 54.41 16.92 -47.61
C THR A 95 53.33 15.88 -47.35
N TRP A 96 53.17 14.92 -48.25
CA TRP A 96 52.13 13.88 -48.15
C TRP A 96 52.24 13.07 -46.85
N TRP A 97 53.47 12.79 -46.37
CA TRP A 97 53.68 12.00 -45.15
C TRP A 97 53.20 12.75 -43.89
N PHE A 98 53.32 14.08 -43.87
CA PHE A 98 52.83 14.89 -42.76
C PHE A 98 51.30 14.88 -42.69
N TYR A 99 50.63 15.01 -43.85
CA TYR A 99 49.18 14.87 -43.91
C TYR A 99 48.71 13.48 -43.48
N THR A 100 49.42 12.40 -43.85
CA THR A 100 49.09 11.06 -43.36
C THR A 100 49.26 10.92 -41.85
N LEU A 101 50.27 11.59 -41.26
CA LEU A 101 50.49 11.57 -39.82
C LEU A 101 49.39 12.34 -39.06
N VAL A 102 49.00 13.53 -39.54
CA VAL A 102 47.88 14.29 -38.95
C VAL A 102 46.57 13.50 -39.05
N PHE A 103 46.32 12.86 -40.20
CA PHE A 103 45.15 12.01 -40.39
C PHE A 103 45.16 10.80 -39.46
N ALA A 104 46.32 10.16 -39.25
CA ALA A 104 46.47 9.06 -38.29
C ALA A 104 46.16 9.52 -36.85
N PHE A 105 46.66 10.68 -36.42
CA PHE A 105 46.33 11.24 -35.10
C PHE A 105 44.84 11.57 -34.96
N ALA A 106 44.21 12.09 -36.01
CA ALA A 106 42.77 12.34 -36.01
C ALA A 106 41.95 11.05 -35.86
N ILE A 107 42.35 9.97 -36.55
CA ILE A 107 41.72 8.65 -36.41
C ILE A 107 41.89 8.11 -34.98
N VAL A 108 43.09 8.21 -34.40
CA VAL A 108 43.34 7.75 -33.03
C VAL A 108 42.49 8.56 -32.04
N GLY A 109 42.43 9.89 -32.19
CA GLY A 109 41.59 10.75 -31.37
C GLY A 109 40.11 10.39 -31.47
N ALA A 110 39.60 10.19 -32.69
CA ALA A 110 38.23 9.75 -32.93
C ALA A 110 37.94 8.37 -32.32
N TYR A 111 38.89 7.43 -32.42
CA TYR A 111 38.77 6.10 -31.82
C TYR A 111 38.71 6.16 -30.28
N VAL A 112 39.57 6.98 -29.64
CA VAL A 112 39.56 7.19 -28.19
C VAL A 112 38.25 7.84 -27.74
N ALA A 113 37.78 8.87 -28.44
CA ALA A 113 36.50 9.52 -28.14
C ALA A 113 35.33 8.53 -28.28
N TYR A 114 35.31 7.73 -29.36
CA TYR A 114 34.32 6.68 -29.55
C TYR A 114 34.35 5.65 -28.42
N ARG A 115 35.54 5.20 -28.00
CA ARG A 115 35.72 4.27 -26.87
C ARG A 115 35.11 4.81 -25.58
N ILE A 116 35.41 6.06 -25.22
CA ILE A 116 34.90 6.71 -23.99
C ILE A 116 33.38 6.83 -24.03
N ILE A 117 32.82 7.28 -25.16
CA ILE A 117 31.36 7.41 -25.31
C ILE A 117 30.68 6.04 -25.22
N ALA A 118 31.22 5.03 -25.90
CA ALA A 118 30.67 3.68 -25.89
C ALA A 118 30.68 3.07 -24.48
N GLU A 119 31.75 3.24 -23.72
CA GLU A 119 31.83 2.77 -22.33
C GLU A 119 30.84 3.50 -21.42
N ARG A 120 30.68 4.82 -21.58
CA ARG A 120 29.71 5.61 -20.81
C ARG A 120 28.27 5.19 -21.09
N VAL A 121 27.92 4.94 -22.35
CA VAL A 121 26.59 4.44 -22.74
C VAL A 121 26.33 3.04 -22.15
N ARG A 122 27.32 2.14 -22.18
CA ARG A 122 27.19 0.80 -21.56
C ARG A 122 26.98 0.89 -20.06
N ALA A 123 27.74 1.73 -19.36
CA ALA A 123 27.60 1.92 -17.91
C ALA A 123 26.21 2.46 -17.53
N LEU A 124 25.69 3.43 -18.27
CA LEU A 124 24.33 3.95 -18.05
C LEU A 124 23.26 2.88 -18.30
N HIS A 125 23.44 2.04 -19.32
CA HIS A 125 22.52 0.95 -19.61
C HIS A 125 22.53 -0.12 -18.51
N GLN A 126 23.71 -0.48 -17.98
CA GLN A 126 23.84 -1.42 -16.87
C GLN A 126 23.15 -0.91 -15.60
N LEU A 127 23.33 0.38 -15.25
CA LEU A 127 22.66 0.99 -14.10
C LEU A 127 21.14 0.99 -14.25
N LYS A 128 20.63 1.20 -15.48
CA LYS A 128 19.19 1.13 -15.75
C LYS A 128 18.65 -0.29 -15.55
N LEU A 129 19.35 -1.30 -16.08
CA LEU A 129 18.97 -2.71 -15.90
C LEU A 129 18.98 -3.10 -14.42
N GLU A 130 20.03 -2.73 -13.68
CA GLU A 130 20.13 -3.03 -12.25
C GLU A 130 19.00 -2.39 -11.42
N ARG A 131 18.57 -1.17 -11.77
CA ARG A 131 17.42 -0.52 -11.12
C ARG A 131 16.13 -1.28 -11.38
N VAL A 132 15.88 -1.65 -12.63
CA VAL A 132 14.68 -2.43 -13.01
C VAL A 132 14.66 -3.78 -12.28
N ASP A 133 15.80 -4.46 -12.19
CA ASP A 133 15.91 -5.72 -11.45
C ASP A 133 15.67 -5.53 -9.95
N LYS A 134 16.23 -4.48 -9.34
CA LYS A 134 15.98 -4.15 -7.93
C LYS A 134 14.51 -3.84 -7.66
N GLU A 135 13.87 -3.08 -8.54
CA GLU A 135 12.44 -2.77 -8.43
C GLU A 135 11.60 -4.04 -8.55
N LYS A 136 11.92 -4.92 -9.51
CA LYS A 136 11.24 -6.21 -9.67
C LYS A 136 11.41 -7.12 -8.44
N VAL A 137 12.61 -7.20 -7.88
CA VAL A 137 12.88 -7.97 -6.66
C VAL A 137 12.13 -7.39 -5.47
N ARG A 138 12.11 -6.05 -5.31
CA ARG A 138 11.33 -5.40 -4.25
C ARG A 138 9.84 -5.68 -4.39
N TYR A 139 9.31 -5.57 -5.60
CA TYR A 139 7.92 -5.88 -5.90
C TYR A 139 7.56 -7.33 -5.54
N ILE A 140 8.40 -8.29 -5.94
CA ILE A 140 8.20 -9.71 -5.59
C ILE A 140 8.26 -9.93 -4.07
N ASN A 141 9.22 -9.30 -3.39
CA ASN A 141 9.33 -9.42 -1.93
C ASN A 141 8.14 -8.80 -1.21
N GLN A 142 7.63 -7.66 -1.69
CA GLN A 142 6.44 -7.03 -1.14
C GLN A 142 5.23 -7.97 -1.28
N MET A 143 4.98 -8.50 -2.48
CA MET A 143 3.89 -9.46 -2.70
C MET A 143 4.01 -10.70 -1.81
N LYS A 144 5.23 -11.20 -1.54
CA LYS A 144 5.44 -12.31 -0.61
C LYS A 144 5.07 -11.93 0.82
N MET A 145 5.46 -10.75 1.26
CA MET A 145 5.12 -10.25 2.60
C MET A 145 3.62 -10.07 2.75
N ASP A 146 2.97 -9.42 1.79
CA ASP A 146 1.52 -9.22 1.79
C ASP A 146 0.78 -10.57 1.82
N PHE A 147 1.26 -11.56 1.07
CA PHE A 147 0.76 -12.94 1.13
C PHE A 147 0.86 -13.56 2.52
N PHE A 148 2.03 -13.50 3.17
CA PHE A 148 2.20 -14.08 4.50
C PHE A 148 1.35 -13.36 5.55
N THR A 149 1.19 -12.05 5.43
CA THR A 149 0.31 -11.26 6.31
C THR A 149 -1.15 -11.69 6.14
N ASN A 150 -1.64 -11.77 4.90
CA ASN A 150 -3.02 -12.13 4.60
C ASN A 150 -3.33 -13.58 5.01
N VAL A 151 -2.46 -14.54 4.66
CA VAL A 151 -2.62 -15.94 5.08
C VAL A 151 -2.60 -16.07 6.60
N SER A 152 -1.72 -15.33 7.29
CA SER A 152 -1.67 -15.35 8.75
C SER A 152 -2.97 -14.82 9.36
N HIS A 153 -3.60 -13.82 8.73
CA HIS A 153 -4.90 -13.30 9.15
C HIS A 153 -6.01 -14.33 8.94
N GLU A 154 -6.11 -14.89 7.73
CA GLU A 154 -7.12 -15.88 7.37
C GLU A 154 -7.02 -17.18 8.18
N LEU A 155 -5.83 -17.55 8.67
CA LEU A 155 -5.67 -18.67 9.60
C LEU A 155 -6.09 -18.33 11.03
N ARG A 156 -5.87 -17.08 11.47
CA ARG A 156 -6.01 -16.70 12.89
C ARG A 156 -7.45 -16.48 13.30
N THR A 157 -8.28 -15.92 12.42
CA THR A 157 -9.70 -15.69 12.68
C THR A 157 -10.46 -17.00 12.92
N PRO A 158 -10.46 -18.00 12.02
CA PRO A 158 -11.12 -19.28 12.29
C PRO A 158 -10.49 -19.99 13.49
N LEU A 159 -9.18 -19.87 13.71
CA LEU A 159 -8.54 -20.43 14.89
C LEU A 159 -9.05 -19.80 16.21
N THR A 160 -9.28 -18.48 16.22
CA THR A 160 -9.87 -17.77 17.37
C THR A 160 -11.29 -18.27 17.62
N LEU A 161 -12.08 -18.43 16.56
CA LEU A 161 -13.45 -18.93 16.61
C LEU A 161 -13.56 -20.44 16.91
N ILE A 162 -12.45 -21.17 16.92
CA ILE A 162 -12.36 -22.55 17.41
C ILE A 162 -11.93 -22.57 18.88
N LEU A 163 -10.85 -21.86 19.22
CA LEU A 163 -10.22 -21.93 20.53
C LEU A 163 -11.06 -21.24 21.61
N ALA A 164 -11.60 -20.05 21.36
CA ALA A 164 -12.31 -19.30 22.40
C ALA A 164 -13.61 -20.00 22.87
N PRO A 165 -14.48 -20.53 21.99
CA PRO A 165 -15.64 -21.32 22.43
C PRO A 165 -15.24 -22.62 23.14
N LEU A 166 -14.16 -23.27 22.69
CA LEU A 166 -13.65 -24.51 23.30
C LEU A 166 -13.14 -24.28 24.73
N GLU A 167 -12.33 -23.23 24.95
CA GLU A 167 -11.85 -22.84 26.29
C GLU A 167 -13.02 -22.55 27.22
N GLU A 168 -14.02 -21.79 26.74
CA GLU A 168 -15.19 -21.47 27.55
C GLU A 168 -16.02 -22.70 27.92
N MET A 169 -16.16 -23.68 27.01
CA MET A 169 -16.84 -24.95 27.28
C MET A 169 -16.08 -25.84 28.28
N ILE A 170 -14.75 -25.75 28.31
CA ILE A 170 -13.93 -26.46 29.30
C ILE A 170 -14.11 -25.82 30.69
N ASN A 171 -14.23 -24.50 30.75
CA ASN A 171 -14.22 -23.74 32.01
C ASN A 171 -15.61 -23.49 32.62
N LYS A 172 -16.71 -23.58 31.83
CA LYS A 172 -18.08 -23.30 32.29
C LYS A 172 -19.07 -24.40 31.89
N PRO A 173 -19.95 -24.86 32.80
CA PRO A 173 -21.08 -25.69 32.44
C PRO A 173 -22.10 -24.84 31.65
N LEU A 174 -22.32 -25.19 30.38
CA LEU A 174 -23.20 -24.47 29.46
C LEU A 174 -24.48 -25.28 29.20
N ALA A 175 -25.57 -24.59 28.87
CA ALA A 175 -26.83 -25.24 28.48
C ALA A 175 -26.70 -25.98 27.14
N GLN A 176 -27.41 -27.11 26.97
CA GLN A 176 -27.31 -28.00 25.81
C GLN A 176 -27.48 -27.28 24.44
N LYS A 177 -28.40 -26.31 24.33
CA LYS A 177 -28.59 -25.53 23.09
C LYS A 177 -27.41 -24.60 22.77
N ALA A 178 -26.81 -23.98 23.79
CA ALA A 178 -25.62 -23.14 23.63
C ALA A 178 -24.40 -23.98 23.21
N ILE A 179 -24.32 -25.21 23.72
CA ILE A 179 -23.30 -26.19 23.33
C ILE A 179 -23.42 -26.57 21.85
N THR A 180 -24.61 -26.83 21.31
CA THR A 180 -24.77 -27.21 19.90
C THR A 180 -24.34 -26.10 18.95
N LYS A 181 -24.78 -24.86 19.18
CA LYS A 181 -24.40 -23.69 18.35
C LYS A 181 -22.87 -23.48 18.31
N ARG A 182 -22.21 -23.66 19.46
CA ARG A 182 -20.73 -23.56 19.56
C ARG A 182 -20.01 -24.68 18.83
N HIS A 183 -20.49 -25.92 18.93
CA HIS A 183 -19.95 -27.03 18.14
C HIS A 183 -20.06 -26.78 16.64
N GLU A 184 -21.20 -26.28 16.17
CA GLU A 184 -21.39 -25.93 14.76
C GLU A 184 -20.44 -24.81 14.31
N MET A 185 -20.25 -23.78 15.12
CA MET A 185 -19.30 -22.69 14.85
C MET A 185 -17.85 -23.20 14.77
N MET A 186 -17.43 -24.03 15.73
CA MET A 186 -16.10 -24.63 15.74
C MET A 186 -15.89 -25.56 14.54
N LEU A 187 -16.85 -26.42 14.22
CA LEU A 187 -16.77 -27.36 13.10
C LEU A 187 -16.69 -26.62 11.75
N THR A 188 -17.49 -25.56 11.60
CA THR A 188 -17.49 -24.74 10.38
C THR A 188 -16.14 -24.06 10.19
N ASN A 189 -15.61 -23.43 11.24
CA ASN A 189 -14.31 -22.75 11.16
C ASN A 189 -13.14 -23.74 11.02
N ALA A 190 -13.22 -24.93 11.60
CA ALA A 190 -12.23 -25.99 11.40
C ALA A 190 -12.22 -26.50 9.94
N LYS A 191 -13.40 -26.69 9.33
CA LYS A 191 -13.51 -27.05 7.90
C LYS A 191 -12.94 -25.95 7.00
N ARG A 192 -13.20 -24.68 7.30
CA ARG A 192 -12.60 -23.54 6.57
C ARG A 192 -11.08 -23.54 6.65
N LEU A 193 -10.54 -23.71 7.86
CA LEU A 193 -9.10 -23.79 8.08
C LEU A 193 -8.46 -24.94 7.31
N TYR A 194 -9.09 -26.12 7.33
CA TYR A 194 -8.66 -27.28 6.56
C TYR A 194 -8.63 -26.99 5.05
N ASN A 195 -9.70 -26.41 4.50
CA ASN A 195 -9.77 -26.06 3.07
C ASN A 195 -8.69 -25.05 2.68
N LEU A 196 -8.40 -24.05 3.53
CA LEU A 196 -7.36 -23.06 3.26
C LEU A 196 -5.96 -23.69 3.23
N VAL A 197 -5.68 -24.58 4.18
CA VAL A 197 -4.41 -25.33 4.23
C VAL A 197 -4.27 -26.23 3.00
N ASP A 198 -5.34 -26.91 2.61
CA ASP A 198 -5.33 -27.78 1.42
C ASP A 198 -5.10 -26.98 0.13
N GLN A 199 -5.78 -25.83 -0.03
CA GLN A 199 -5.54 -24.90 -1.14
C GLN A 199 -4.08 -24.43 -1.19
N LEU A 200 -3.47 -24.14 -0.04
CA LEU A 200 -2.07 -23.74 0.05
C LEU A 200 -1.11 -24.87 -0.39
N PHE A 201 -1.40 -26.11 0.01
CA PHE A 201 -0.61 -27.28 -0.42
C PHE A 201 -0.76 -27.55 -1.92
N GLU A 202 -1.98 -27.47 -2.45
CA GLU A 202 -2.25 -27.66 -3.88
C GLU A 202 -1.61 -26.54 -4.73
N PHE A 203 -1.61 -25.31 -4.24
CA PHE A 203 -0.88 -24.21 -4.85
C PHE A 203 0.62 -24.49 -4.94
N ARG A 204 1.26 -24.92 -3.84
CA ARG A 204 2.69 -25.30 -3.81
C ARG A 204 3.03 -26.40 -4.80
N LYS A 205 2.19 -27.44 -4.91
CA LYS A 205 2.39 -28.56 -5.86
C LYS A 205 2.29 -28.09 -7.32
N THR A 206 1.39 -27.15 -7.58
CA THR A 206 1.17 -26.61 -8.92
C THR A 206 2.28 -25.64 -9.34
N GLU A 207 2.79 -24.80 -8.43
CA GLU A 207 3.88 -23.86 -8.70
C GLU A 207 5.23 -24.56 -8.94
N THR A 208 5.49 -25.64 -8.20
CA THR A 208 6.70 -26.46 -8.39
C THR A 208 6.64 -27.36 -9.63
N GLY A 209 5.51 -27.36 -10.36
CA GLY A 209 5.28 -28.25 -11.51
C GLY A 209 5.20 -29.72 -11.13
N THR A 210 5.02 -30.05 -9.84
CA THR A 210 4.97 -31.43 -9.35
C THR A 210 3.56 -32.04 -9.47
N ARG A 211 2.51 -31.23 -9.61
CA ARG A 211 1.17 -31.70 -9.95
C ARG A 211 1.11 -32.16 -11.42
N ARG A 212 0.83 -33.44 -11.64
CA ARG A 212 0.53 -34.02 -12.96
C ARG A 212 -0.98 -34.23 -13.06
N LEU A 213 -1.58 -33.88 -14.20
CA LEU A 213 -2.97 -34.22 -14.49
C LEU A 213 -3.16 -35.73 -14.50
N GLN A 214 -4.28 -36.18 -13.93
CA GLN A 214 -4.73 -37.56 -13.97
C GLN A 214 -6.04 -37.61 -14.75
N VAL A 215 -5.94 -37.75 -16.07
CA VAL A 215 -7.10 -37.74 -16.94
C VAL A 215 -7.73 -39.13 -17.07
N GLU A 216 -9.05 -39.16 -17.06
CA GLU A 216 -9.87 -40.37 -17.21
C GLU A 216 -10.92 -40.12 -18.29
N TRP A 217 -11.35 -41.19 -18.99
CA TRP A 217 -12.41 -41.08 -19.99
C TRP A 217 -13.76 -40.96 -19.28
N GLY A 218 -14.40 -39.79 -19.37
CA GLY A 218 -15.64 -39.50 -18.66
C GLY A 218 -16.66 -38.76 -19.54
N ASP A 219 -17.92 -38.76 -19.12
CA ASP A 219 -18.99 -37.96 -19.73
C ASP A 219 -19.15 -36.65 -18.96
N ILE A 220 -18.74 -35.52 -19.56
CA ILE A 220 -18.76 -34.23 -18.87
C ILE A 220 -20.19 -33.75 -18.59
N VAL A 221 -21.18 -34.20 -19.39
CA VAL A 221 -22.58 -33.81 -19.21
C VAL A 221 -23.10 -34.35 -17.87
N SER A 222 -22.90 -35.65 -17.63
CA SER A 222 -23.28 -36.29 -16.37
C SER A 222 -22.50 -35.71 -15.20
N PHE A 223 -21.20 -35.50 -15.36
CA PHE A 223 -20.34 -34.94 -14.31
C PHE A 223 -20.76 -33.53 -13.88
N ILE A 224 -21.03 -32.62 -14.84
CA ILE A 224 -21.52 -31.27 -14.51
C ILE A 224 -22.92 -31.33 -13.89
N HIS A 225 -23.77 -32.26 -14.32
CA HIS A 225 -25.10 -32.43 -13.74
C HIS A 225 -25.03 -32.87 -12.26
N GLU A 226 -24.11 -33.75 -11.89
CA GLU A 226 -23.87 -34.13 -10.49
C GLU A 226 -23.44 -32.94 -9.63
N ILE A 227 -22.53 -32.11 -10.15
CA ILE A 227 -22.11 -30.88 -9.47
C ILE A 227 -23.27 -29.89 -9.38
N TYR A 228 -24.09 -29.76 -10.44
CA TYR A 228 -25.29 -28.95 -10.41
C TYR A 228 -26.23 -29.37 -9.27
N GLU A 229 -26.56 -30.66 -9.15
CA GLU A 229 -27.46 -31.16 -8.09
C GLU A 229 -26.89 -30.91 -6.67
N SER A 230 -25.56 -30.93 -6.49
CA SER A 230 -24.93 -30.64 -5.20
C SER A 230 -25.16 -29.22 -4.66
N PHE A 231 -25.39 -28.24 -5.56
CA PHE A 231 -25.64 -26.84 -5.19
C PHE A 231 -27.15 -26.50 -5.08
N LYS A 232 -28.03 -27.45 -5.43
CA LYS A 232 -29.48 -27.26 -5.41
C LYS A 232 -30.07 -26.95 -4.03
N PRO A 233 -29.62 -27.60 -2.93
CA PRO A 233 -30.08 -27.21 -1.59
C PRO A 233 -29.74 -25.76 -1.24
N LEU A 234 -28.59 -25.25 -1.72
CA LEU A 234 -28.17 -23.88 -1.49
C LEU A 234 -28.99 -22.88 -2.32
N SER A 235 -29.36 -23.24 -3.55
CA SER A 235 -30.29 -22.42 -4.34
C SER A 235 -31.67 -22.35 -3.69
N ASP A 236 -32.17 -23.47 -3.16
CA ASP A 236 -33.46 -23.52 -2.49
C ASP A 236 -33.45 -22.66 -1.21
N GLN A 237 -32.37 -22.73 -0.42
CA GLN A 237 -32.19 -21.91 0.78
C GLN A 237 -32.17 -20.40 0.47
N LYS A 238 -31.54 -19.99 -0.63
CA LYS A 238 -31.43 -18.59 -1.05
C LYS A 238 -32.55 -18.15 -2.01
N SER A 239 -33.49 -19.02 -2.35
CA SER A 239 -34.51 -18.80 -3.38
C SER A 239 -33.95 -18.38 -4.75
N ILE A 240 -32.74 -18.82 -5.11
CA ILE A 240 -32.09 -18.47 -6.38
C ILE A 240 -32.63 -19.37 -7.51
N ASN A 241 -32.98 -18.78 -8.65
CA ASN A 241 -33.36 -19.54 -9.84
C ASN A 241 -32.10 -20.15 -10.49
N TYR A 242 -31.87 -21.42 -10.21
CA TYR A 242 -30.65 -22.13 -10.60
C TYR A 242 -30.91 -23.16 -11.71
N THR A 243 -30.33 -22.96 -12.88
CA THR A 243 -30.62 -23.77 -14.07
C THR A 243 -29.37 -24.38 -14.71
N TYR A 244 -29.50 -25.60 -15.22
CA TYR A 244 -28.48 -26.27 -16.03
C TYR A 244 -29.03 -26.56 -17.43
N ARG A 245 -28.24 -26.22 -18.45
CA ARG A 245 -28.58 -26.45 -19.87
C ARG A 245 -27.37 -27.04 -20.58
N SER A 246 -27.61 -28.03 -21.44
CA SER A 246 -26.59 -28.61 -22.31
C SER A 246 -27.11 -28.70 -23.74
N THR A 247 -26.28 -28.35 -24.72
CA THR A 247 -26.61 -28.55 -26.14
C THR A 247 -26.46 -29.99 -26.60
N GLN A 248 -25.80 -30.85 -25.80
CA GLN A 248 -25.61 -32.27 -26.07
C GLN A 248 -26.14 -33.13 -24.92
N ALA A 249 -26.75 -34.26 -25.26
CA ALA A 249 -27.22 -35.23 -24.27
C ALA A 249 -26.07 -36.01 -23.60
N LYS A 250 -24.92 -36.12 -24.29
CA LYS A 250 -23.73 -36.85 -23.86
C LYS A 250 -22.50 -36.29 -24.58
N LEU A 251 -21.44 -36.00 -23.84
CA LEU A 251 -20.18 -35.49 -24.37
C LEU A 251 -19.02 -36.12 -23.60
N ALA A 252 -18.42 -37.17 -24.17
CA ALA A 252 -17.36 -37.94 -23.52
C ALA A 252 -15.98 -37.64 -24.12
N PHE A 253 -15.00 -37.35 -23.25
CA PHE A 253 -13.59 -37.13 -23.59
C PHE A 253 -12.71 -37.33 -22.35
N PHE A 254 -11.39 -37.25 -22.50
CA PHE A 254 -10.47 -37.32 -21.36
C PHE A 254 -10.43 -36.00 -20.59
N PHE A 255 -10.68 -36.06 -19.28
CA PHE A 255 -10.44 -34.94 -18.36
C PHE A 255 -10.11 -35.45 -16.95
N ASP A 256 -9.50 -34.61 -16.12
CA ASP A 256 -9.21 -34.92 -14.73
C ASP A 256 -10.42 -34.53 -13.86
N ASN A 257 -11.12 -35.54 -13.32
CA ASN A 257 -12.33 -35.36 -12.51
C ASN A 257 -12.08 -34.43 -11.30
N ASP A 258 -10.99 -34.62 -10.56
CA ASP A 258 -10.66 -33.81 -9.36
C ASP A 258 -10.40 -32.35 -9.73
N ALA A 259 -9.64 -32.12 -10.79
CA ALA A 259 -9.36 -30.76 -11.25
C ALA A 259 -10.61 -30.08 -11.81
N MET A 260 -11.45 -30.80 -12.55
CA MET A 260 -12.72 -30.27 -13.07
C MET A 260 -13.73 -29.96 -11.96
N GLU A 261 -13.83 -30.82 -10.95
CA GLU A 261 -14.66 -30.57 -9.76
C GLU A 261 -14.23 -29.27 -9.09
N LYS A 262 -12.93 -29.12 -8.81
CA LYS A 262 -12.37 -27.91 -8.18
C LYS A 262 -12.62 -26.64 -8.99
N ILE A 263 -12.50 -26.71 -10.31
CA ILE A 263 -12.82 -25.58 -11.21
C ILE A 263 -14.28 -25.17 -11.03
N LEU A 264 -15.21 -26.12 -11.15
CA LEU A 264 -16.65 -25.85 -11.13
C LEU A 264 -17.13 -25.42 -9.75
N PHE A 265 -16.69 -26.09 -8.68
CA PHE A 265 -17.02 -25.70 -7.30
C PHE A 265 -16.53 -24.29 -6.96
N ASN A 266 -15.33 -23.90 -7.39
CA ASN A 266 -14.82 -22.56 -7.15
C ASN A 266 -15.63 -21.48 -7.90
N LEU A 267 -15.96 -21.73 -9.17
CA LEU A 267 -16.77 -20.79 -9.96
C LEU A 267 -18.21 -20.69 -9.45
N LEU A 268 -18.84 -21.81 -9.11
CA LEU A 268 -20.21 -21.85 -8.58
C LEU A 268 -20.30 -21.24 -7.19
N SER A 269 -19.37 -21.57 -6.29
CA SER A 269 -19.35 -20.95 -4.96
C SER A 269 -19.21 -19.43 -5.03
N ASN A 270 -18.42 -18.90 -5.97
CA ASN A 270 -18.37 -17.47 -6.23
C ASN A 270 -19.71 -16.94 -6.75
N ALA A 271 -20.32 -17.59 -7.75
CA ALA A 271 -21.64 -17.19 -8.26
C ALA A 271 -22.70 -17.12 -7.13
N PHE A 272 -22.82 -18.16 -6.31
CA PHE A 272 -23.76 -18.20 -5.18
C PHE A 272 -23.44 -17.20 -4.07
N LYS A 273 -22.18 -16.81 -3.92
CA LYS A 273 -21.74 -15.84 -2.91
C LYS A 273 -22.11 -14.41 -3.29
N TYR A 274 -21.94 -14.04 -4.57
CA TYR A 274 -22.12 -12.68 -5.06
C TYR A 274 -23.49 -12.40 -5.72
N THR A 275 -24.35 -13.42 -5.77
CA THR A 275 -25.75 -13.32 -6.23
C THR A 275 -26.69 -13.15 -5.03
N LYS A 276 -27.64 -12.22 -5.14
CA LYS A 276 -28.63 -11.97 -4.08
C LYS A 276 -29.70 -13.06 -4.06
N ASN A 277 -30.55 -13.05 -3.04
CA ASN A 277 -31.70 -13.95 -3.00
C ASN A 277 -32.68 -13.60 -4.14
N GLU A 278 -33.38 -14.59 -4.70
CA GLU A 278 -34.35 -14.44 -5.80
C GLU A 278 -33.77 -14.12 -7.19
N ASP A 279 -32.45 -13.97 -7.29
CA ASP A 279 -31.73 -13.76 -8.55
C ASP A 279 -31.45 -15.09 -9.29
N GLN A 280 -30.67 -15.05 -10.37
CA GLN A 280 -30.48 -16.19 -11.28
C GLN A 280 -29.02 -16.62 -11.40
N ILE A 281 -28.81 -17.95 -11.45
CA ILE A 281 -27.54 -18.57 -11.79
C ILE A 281 -27.79 -19.64 -12.86
N SER A 282 -26.96 -19.67 -13.92
CA SER A 282 -27.04 -20.70 -14.95
C SER A 282 -25.71 -21.37 -15.24
N ILE A 283 -25.77 -22.65 -15.55
CA ILE A 283 -24.67 -23.42 -16.13
C ILE A 283 -25.08 -23.83 -17.54
N ASP A 284 -24.33 -23.37 -18.54
CA ASP A 284 -24.56 -23.68 -19.94
C ASP A 284 -23.36 -24.45 -20.50
N LEU A 285 -23.57 -25.71 -20.87
CA LEU A 285 -22.58 -26.55 -21.55
C LEU A 285 -22.87 -26.58 -23.05
N SER A 286 -21.85 -26.31 -23.85
CA SER A 286 -21.90 -26.43 -25.30
C SER A 286 -20.60 -26.97 -25.88
N MET A 287 -20.67 -27.54 -27.08
CA MET A 287 -19.49 -27.93 -27.84
C MET A 287 -19.31 -26.96 -29.01
N SER A 288 -18.09 -26.47 -29.19
CA SER A 288 -17.72 -25.66 -30.36
C SER A 288 -16.41 -26.16 -30.93
N LYS A 289 -16.46 -26.69 -32.16
CA LYS A 289 -15.33 -27.38 -32.81
C LYS A 289 -14.81 -28.50 -31.91
N ASP A 290 -13.55 -28.40 -31.47
CA ASP A 290 -12.87 -29.39 -30.63
C ASP A 290 -12.84 -29.00 -29.14
N TYR A 291 -13.65 -28.02 -28.71
CA TYR A 291 -13.67 -27.56 -27.32
C TYR A 291 -15.04 -27.76 -26.66
N ALA A 292 -15.03 -28.27 -25.44
CA ALA A 292 -16.13 -28.18 -24.49
C ALA A 292 -16.11 -26.79 -23.86
N ILE A 293 -17.21 -26.05 -24.00
CA ILE A 293 -17.39 -24.70 -23.50
C ILE A 293 -18.41 -24.75 -22.37
N ILE A 294 -17.98 -24.45 -21.16
CA ILE A 294 -18.79 -24.38 -19.95
C ILE A 294 -18.92 -22.91 -19.58
N LYS A 295 -20.15 -22.38 -19.58
CA LYS A 295 -20.43 -21.02 -19.13
C LYS A 295 -21.16 -21.08 -17.79
N ILE A 296 -20.66 -20.33 -16.82
CA ILE A 296 -21.32 -20.11 -15.53
C ILE A 296 -21.70 -18.65 -15.50
N SER A 297 -23.00 -18.37 -15.47
CA SER A 297 -23.57 -17.03 -15.48
C SER A 297 -24.27 -16.74 -14.16
N ASP A 298 -24.06 -15.57 -13.61
CA ASP A 298 -24.74 -15.05 -12.44
C ASP A 298 -25.34 -13.67 -12.73
N SER A 299 -26.41 -13.31 -12.04
CA SER A 299 -27.00 -11.96 -12.08
C SER A 299 -26.61 -11.11 -10.86
N GLY A 300 -25.43 -11.36 -10.29
CA GLY A 300 -24.93 -10.71 -9.09
C GLY A 300 -24.46 -9.27 -9.30
N VAL A 301 -23.62 -8.79 -8.37
CA VAL A 301 -23.14 -7.40 -8.36
C VAL A 301 -22.30 -7.00 -9.59
N GLY A 302 -21.74 -7.97 -10.31
CA GLY A 302 -20.84 -7.74 -11.43
C GLY A 302 -19.43 -7.27 -11.02
N ILE A 303 -18.53 -7.18 -11.99
CA ILE A 303 -17.11 -6.86 -11.84
C ILE A 303 -16.78 -5.65 -12.73
N ASP A 304 -15.98 -4.71 -12.23
CA ASP A 304 -15.52 -3.55 -12.98
C ASP A 304 -14.61 -3.94 -14.15
N GLN A 305 -14.66 -3.19 -15.26
CA GLN A 305 -13.86 -3.48 -16.46
C GLN A 305 -12.35 -3.41 -16.20
N ASP A 306 -11.89 -2.52 -15.32
CA ASP A 306 -10.47 -2.37 -14.98
C ASP A 306 -9.93 -3.55 -14.14
N ASP A 307 -10.85 -4.33 -13.56
CA ASP A 307 -10.55 -5.45 -12.69
C ASP A 307 -10.60 -6.81 -13.40
N LEU A 308 -11.38 -6.94 -14.48
CA LEU A 308 -11.54 -8.19 -15.25
C LEU A 308 -10.21 -8.81 -15.71
N ALA A 309 -9.21 -8.00 -16.05
CA ALA A 309 -7.89 -8.49 -16.46
C ALA A 309 -7.09 -9.08 -15.28
N LYS A 310 -7.36 -8.61 -14.06
CA LYS A 310 -6.58 -8.88 -12.85
C LYS A 310 -7.24 -9.92 -11.93
N ILE A 311 -8.53 -10.25 -12.11
CA ILE A 311 -9.22 -11.25 -11.25
C ILE A 311 -8.58 -12.65 -11.27
N PHE A 312 -7.76 -12.94 -12.29
CA PHE A 312 -6.99 -14.17 -12.39
C PHE A 312 -5.54 -14.02 -11.93
N ASP A 313 -5.11 -12.81 -11.58
CA ASP A 313 -3.83 -12.55 -10.98
C ASP A 313 -3.83 -13.06 -9.54
N ARG A 314 -2.63 -13.45 -9.09
CA ARG A 314 -2.45 -14.03 -7.76
C ARG A 314 -2.81 -12.99 -6.71
N PHE A 315 -3.63 -13.39 -5.75
CA PHE A 315 -3.96 -12.57 -4.57
C PHE A 315 -4.71 -11.28 -4.91
N TYR A 316 -5.26 -11.19 -6.12
CA TYR A 316 -6.08 -10.06 -6.53
C TYR A 316 -7.52 -10.24 -6.04
N GLN A 317 -8.09 -9.16 -5.51
CA GLN A 317 -9.50 -9.09 -5.14
C GLN A 317 -10.07 -7.77 -5.67
N VAL A 318 -11.25 -7.84 -6.26
CA VAL A 318 -12.00 -6.70 -6.79
C VAL A 318 -12.59 -5.94 -5.61
N ASN A 319 -12.20 -4.67 -5.45
CA ASN A 319 -12.49 -3.80 -4.30
C ASN A 319 -12.06 -4.37 -2.93
N ASN A 320 -10.94 -3.84 -2.39
CA ASN A 320 -10.52 -3.94 -0.98
C ASN A 320 -11.58 -3.49 0.06
N GLN A 321 -12.78 -3.08 -0.38
CA GLN A 321 -13.86 -2.54 0.45
C GLN A 321 -14.89 -3.60 0.88
N GLU A 322 -14.92 -4.78 0.27
CA GLU A 322 -15.65 -5.93 0.80
C GLU A 322 -14.69 -7.10 0.98
N MET A 323 -14.21 -7.30 2.21
CA MET A 323 -13.46 -8.49 2.65
C MET A 323 -14.34 -9.75 2.66
N ASN A 324 -14.92 -10.05 1.51
CA ASN A 324 -15.63 -11.28 1.26
C ASN A 324 -14.60 -12.41 1.16
N LEU A 325 -14.20 -12.98 2.30
CA LEU A 325 -13.79 -14.37 2.65
C LEU A 325 -13.01 -15.28 1.65
N GLY A 326 -12.53 -14.79 0.51
CA GLY A 326 -11.78 -15.58 -0.47
C GLY A 326 -10.29 -15.25 -0.41
N SER A 327 -9.42 -16.24 -0.48
CA SER A 327 -7.95 -16.05 -0.39
C SER A 327 -7.30 -15.30 -1.55
N GLY A 328 -8.08 -14.87 -2.56
CA GLY A 328 -7.55 -14.41 -3.86
C GLY A 328 -6.74 -15.48 -4.61
N VAL A 329 -6.72 -16.73 -4.10
CA VAL A 329 -6.05 -17.88 -4.71
C VAL A 329 -7.00 -18.66 -5.60
N GLY A 330 -8.31 -18.67 -5.28
CA GLY A 330 -9.31 -19.49 -5.96
C GLY A 330 -9.31 -19.34 -7.49
N LEU A 331 -9.55 -18.13 -8.02
CA LEU A 331 -9.62 -17.91 -9.47
C LEU A 331 -8.26 -18.08 -10.18
N ALA A 332 -7.16 -17.69 -9.54
CA ALA A 332 -5.81 -17.92 -10.06
C ALA A 332 -5.49 -19.43 -10.15
N PHE A 333 -5.92 -20.21 -9.15
CA PHE A 333 -5.80 -21.67 -9.14
C PHE A 333 -6.71 -22.32 -10.19
N THR A 334 -7.95 -21.87 -10.31
CA THR A 334 -8.88 -22.29 -11.38
C THR A 334 -8.27 -22.08 -12.76
N LYS A 335 -7.75 -20.88 -13.05
CA LYS A 335 -7.07 -20.60 -14.32
C LYS A 335 -5.91 -21.55 -14.55
N ARG A 336 -5.10 -21.83 -13.52
CA ARG A 336 -3.97 -22.74 -13.65
C ARG A 336 -4.37 -24.19 -13.90
N LEU A 337 -5.44 -24.69 -13.27
CA LEU A 337 -5.98 -26.03 -13.54
C LEU A 337 -6.53 -26.15 -14.97
N ILE A 338 -7.13 -25.09 -15.49
CA ILE A 338 -7.63 -25.01 -16.86
C ILE A 338 -6.47 -24.96 -17.86
N GLU A 339 -5.42 -24.18 -17.57
CA GLU A 339 -4.19 -24.14 -18.37
C GLU A 339 -3.49 -25.50 -18.41
N LEU A 340 -3.45 -26.22 -17.28
CA LEU A 340 -2.94 -27.59 -17.25
C LEU A 340 -3.75 -28.49 -18.19
N HIS A 341 -5.06 -28.32 -18.27
CA HIS A 341 -5.92 -29.00 -19.24
C HIS A 341 -5.78 -28.50 -20.68
N HIS A 342 -4.81 -27.63 -20.97
CA HIS A 342 -4.62 -26.97 -22.27
C HIS A 342 -5.85 -26.15 -22.71
N GLY A 343 -6.66 -25.72 -21.75
CA GLY A 343 -7.84 -24.90 -21.94
C GLY A 343 -7.59 -23.41 -21.70
N SER A 344 -8.67 -22.63 -21.76
CA SER A 344 -8.66 -21.22 -21.37
C SER A 344 -9.92 -20.82 -20.59
N ILE A 345 -9.78 -19.81 -19.73
CA ILE A 345 -10.90 -19.18 -19.01
C ILE A 345 -10.96 -17.70 -19.36
N THR A 346 -12.17 -17.21 -19.62
CA THR A 346 -12.47 -15.78 -19.80
C THR A 346 -13.61 -15.36 -18.89
N ALA A 347 -13.68 -14.08 -18.57
CA ALA A 347 -14.77 -13.50 -17.79
C ALA A 347 -15.31 -12.25 -18.51
N GLU A 348 -16.63 -12.17 -18.59
CA GLU A 348 -17.37 -11.00 -19.08
C GLU A 348 -18.31 -10.54 -17.96
N SER A 349 -18.32 -9.26 -17.63
CA SER A 349 -19.16 -8.76 -16.55
C SER A 349 -19.51 -7.28 -16.73
N GLU A 350 -20.66 -6.89 -16.20
CA GLU A 350 -21.10 -5.50 -16.12
C GLU A 350 -21.69 -5.24 -14.74
N ILE A 351 -21.29 -4.11 -14.11
CA ILE A 351 -21.74 -3.75 -12.76
C ILE A 351 -23.28 -3.68 -12.71
N GLY A 352 -23.85 -4.41 -11.76
CA GLY A 352 -25.29 -4.51 -11.54
C GLY A 352 -26.06 -5.43 -12.50
N LYS A 353 -25.38 -6.08 -13.45
CA LYS A 353 -25.97 -7.08 -14.35
C LYS A 353 -25.43 -8.50 -14.17
N GLY A 354 -24.35 -8.65 -13.39
CA GLY A 354 -23.74 -9.94 -13.07
C GLY A 354 -22.53 -10.29 -13.93
N SER A 355 -22.11 -11.56 -13.86
CA SER A 355 -20.87 -12.04 -14.50
C SER A 355 -21.08 -13.34 -15.25
N VAL A 356 -20.25 -13.56 -16.28
CA VAL A 356 -20.22 -14.78 -17.07
C VAL A 356 -18.79 -15.27 -17.15
N PHE A 357 -18.51 -16.41 -16.54
CA PHE A 357 -17.24 -17.12 -16.65
C PHE A 357 -17.34 -18.20 -17.71
N THR A 358 -16.48 -18.13 -18.73
CA THR A 358 -16.44 -19.11 -19.82
C THR A 358 -15.17 -19.93 -19.71
N VAL A 359 -15.32 -21.22 -19.43
CA VAL A 359 -14.25 -22.22 -19.40
C VAL A 359 -14.26 -23.01 -20.72
N SER A 360 -13.11 -23.15 -21.35
CA SER A 360 -12.94 -23.89 -22.61
C SER A 360 -11.89 -24.98 -22.43
N ILE A 361 -12.24 -26.22 -22.74
CA ILE A 361 -11.36 -27.38 -22.57
C ILE A 361 -11.32 -28.20 -23.85
N PRO A 362 -10.13 -28.56 -24.35
CA PRO A 362 -10.02 -29.37 -25.56
C PRO A 362 -10.58 -30.78 -25.33
N THR A 363 -11.37 -31.25 -26.29
CA THR A 363 -11.98 -32.60 -26.31
C THR A 363 -11.12 -33.60 -27.08
N SER A 364 -10.09 -33.14 -27.79
CA SER A 364 -9.20 -33.97 -28.61
C SER A 364 -8.20 -34.76 -27.75
N ASP A 365 -8.10 -36.07 -28.02
CA ASP A 365 -7.08 -36.98 -27.47
C ASP A 365 -5.64 -36.47 -27.66
N THR A 366 -5.38 -35.73 -28.74
CA THR A 366 -4.03 -35.22 -29.05
C THR A 366 -3.57 -34.15 -28.07
N ALA A 367 -4.48 -33.53 -27.31
CA ALA A 367 -4.16 -32.53 -26.30
C ALA A 367 -3.55 -33.15 -25.03
N TYR A 368 -3.85 -34.41 -24.71
CA TYR A 368 -3.46 -35.05 -23.45
C TYR A 368 -2.30 -36.04 -23.56
N GLY A 369 -1.87 -36.45 -24.77
CA GLY A 369 -0.65 -37.24 -24.99
C GLY A 369 -0.52 -38.50 -24.10
N ASP A 370 0.73 -38.92 -23.82
CA ASP A 370 1.08 -40.08 -22.97
C ASP A 370 0.92 -39.80 -21.45
N LEU A 371 0.13 -38.78 -21.07
CA LEU A 371 -0.04 -38.39 -19.68
C LEU A 371 -0.98 -39.36 -18.95
N GLY A 372 -0.39 -40.22 -18.12
CA GLY A 372 -0.99 -40.70 -16.87
C GLY A 372 -2.40 -41.30 -16.95
N LYS A 373 -2.69 -42.09 -17.98
CA LYS A 373 -3.94 -42.87 -18.10
C LYS A 373 -4.08 -43.82 -16.91
N LYS A 374 -5.05 -43.59 -16.04
CA LYS A 374 -5.44 -44.54 -15.00
C LYS A 374 -6.41 -45.55 -15.59
N ASP A 375 -6.11 -46.84 -15.44
CA ASP A 375 -7.08 -47.91 -15.68
C ASP A 375 -8.25 -47.77 -14.70
N SER A 376 -9.46 -47.74 -15.23
CA SER A 376 -10.70 -47.62 -14.49
C SER A 376 -10.82 -48.73 -13.44
N LYS A 377 -10.65 -48.38 -12.16
CA LYS A 377 -11.21 -49.14 -11.05
C LYS A 377 -12.38 -48.34 -10.50
N ILE A 378 -13.57 -48.85 -10.80
CA ILE A 378 -14.82 -48.51 -10.14
C ILE A 378 -14.59 -48.65 -8.63
N TYR A 379 -14.56 -47.52 -7.93
CA TYR A 379 -14.73 -47.50 -6.48
C TYR A 379 -16.19 -47.12 -6.23
N GLU A 380 -16.95 -48.10 -5.75
CA GLU A 380 -18.26 -47.90 -5.14
C GLU A 380 -18.12 -46.86 -4.03
N LEU A 381 -18.83 -45.75 -4.18
CA LEU A 381 -19.01 -44.78 -3.12
C LEU A 381 -19.99 -45.38 -2.11
N SER A 382 -19.45 -45.88 -1.00
CA SER A 382 -20.27 -46.29 0.14
C SER A 382 -21.06 -45.10 0.66
N THR A 383 -22.35 -45.11 0.35
CA THR A 383 -23.39 -44.35 1.03
C THR A 383 -23.36 -44.64 2.52
N VAL A 384 -23.16 -43.60 3.32
CA VAL A 384 -23.73 -43.52 4.68
C VAL A 384 -24.49 -42.21 4.76
N SER A 385 -25.72 -42.27 4.27
CA SER A 385 -26.81 -41.44 4.77
C SER A 385 -27.92 -42.41 5.17
N GLU A 386 -28.19 -42.50 6.46
CA GLU A 386 -29.51 -42.72 7.05
C GLU A 386 -29.36 -42.36 8.53
N ALA A 387 -29.95 -41.25 8.95
CA ALA A 387 -31.33 -41.12 9.38
C ALA A 387 -31.48 -41.45 10.87
N LEU A 388 -31.83 -40.43 11.66
CA LEU A 388 -32.78 -40.63 12.73
C LEU A 388 -33.88 -39.58 12.58
N THR A 389 -35.03 -40.13 12.27
CA THR A 389 -36.31 -39.54 11.97
C THR A 389 -36.88 -38.79 13.18
N SER A 390 -37.60 -37.73 12.85
CA SER A 390 -38.66 -37.11 13.64
C SER A 390 -39.64 -38.12 14.24
N GLN A 391 -40.05 -37.88 15.49
CA GLN A 391 -41.46 -37.98 15.89
C GLN A 391 -41.80 -36.87 16.89
N ALA A 392 -42.96 -36.27 16.63
CA ALA A 392 -43.62 -35.27 17.43
C ALA A 392 -44.32 -35.92 18.63
N ASP A 393 -44.47 -35.15 19.72
CA ASP A 393 -45.73 -35.15 20.47
C ASP A 393 -45.95 -33.81 21.18
N GLN A 394 -47.24 -33.47 21.33
CA GLN A 394 -47.80 -32.16 21.64
C GLN A 394 -47.94 -31.87 23.15
N ASN A 395 -47.98 -30.55 23.45
CA ASN A 395 -48.68 -29.85 24.55
C ASN A 395 -48.49 -30.30 26.01
N VAL A 396 -47.98 -29.39 26.88
CA VAL A 396 -48.64 -28.91 28.13
C VAL A 396 -48.13 -27.50 28.48
N GLU A 397 -49.05 -26.67 28.97
CA GLU A 397 -48.99 -25.28 29.49
C GLU A 397 -48.01 -24.98 30.66
N GLU A 398 -47.76 -23.67 30.81
CA GLU A 398 -47.46 -22.82 32.00
C GLU A 398 -46.97 -23.44 33.33
N VAL A 399 -45.91 -22.85 33.91
CA VAL A 399 -45.93 -22.02 35.14
C VAL A 399 -44.48 -21.65 35.57
N LEU A 400 -44.26 -20.33 35.64
CA LEU A 400 -43.45 -19.45 36.52
C LEU A 400 -42.23 -19.93 37.36
N GLU A 401 -41.25 -19.00 37.39
CA GLU A 401 -40.44 -18.52 38.55
C GLU A 401 -39.37 -19.47 39.16
N ASP A 402 -38.22 -19.05 39.68
CA ASP A 402 -37.56 -17.78 40.00
C ASP A 402 -36.06 -18.10 40.21
N SER A 403 -35.16 -17.16 39.95
CA SER A 403 -33.87 -17.07 40.65
C SER A 403 -33.31 -15.66 40.49
N ASN A 404 -33.90 -14.76 41.28
CA ASN A 404 -33.30 -13.54 41.82
C ASN A 404 -31.79 -13.64 42.10
N VAL A 405 -31.03 -12.70 41.53
CA VAL A 405 -29.82 -12.15 42.16
C VAL A 405 -29.86 -10.62 42.06
N VAL A 406 -30.42 -10.03 43.12
CA VAL A 406 -30.13 -8.72 43.73
C VAL A 406 -29.81 -7.57 42.77
N GLU A 407 -30.84 -6.82 42.39
CA GLU A 407 -30.70 -5.42 41.97
C GLU A 407 -30.18 -4.58 43.15
N ALA A 408 -29.01 -3.97 42.95
CA ALA A 408 -28.53 -2.85 43.75
C ALA A 408 -28.35 -1.65 42.81
N ASP A 409 -29.30 -0.71 42.94
CA ASP A 409 -29.19 0.74 42.70
C ASP A 409 -28.70 1.22 41.32
N GLY A 410 -29.64 1.48 40.41
CA GLY A 410 -29.67 2.67 39.54
C GLY A 410 -28.50 3.00 38.61
N MET A 411 -27.53 2.11 38.36
CA MET A 411 -26.42 2.37 37.44
C MET A 411 -26.67 1.81 36.03
N ARG A 412 -26.68 2.72 35.04
CA ARG A 412 -26.71 2.38 33.60
C ARG A 412 -25.55 1.42 33.27
N LYS A 413 -25.83 0.32 32.56
CA LYS A 413 -24.79 -0.58 32.03
C LYS A 413 -23.82 0.21 31.16
N SER A 414 -22.51 -0.06 31.30
CA SER A 414 -21.50 0.57 30.45
C SER A 414 -21.70 0.19 28.98
N HIS A 415 -21.48 1.15 28.09
CA HIS A 415 -21.71 1.01 26.66
C HIS A 415 -20.39 0.75 25.93
N LEU A 416 -20.25 -0.43 25.33
CA LEU A 416 -19.07 -0.86 24.59
C LEU A 416 -19.32 -0.77 23.08
N LEU A 417 -18.32 -0.26 22.36
CA LEU A 417 -18.23 -0.32 20.91
C LEU A 417 -17.26 -1.43 20.50
N LEU A 418 -17.75 -2.44 19.78
CA LEU A 418 -16.95 -3.51 19.21
C LEU A 418 -16.74 -3.24 17.71
N VAL A 419 -15.49 -3.20 17.26
CA VAL A 419 -15.11 -2.90 15.87
C VAL A 419 -14.25 -4.03 15.33
N ASP A 420 -14.76 -4.76 14.35
CA ASP A 420 -14.06 -5.86 13.68
C ASP A 420 -14.78 -6.10 12.34
N ASP A 421 -14.05 -6.33 11.27
CA ASP A 421 -14.63 -6.61 9.95
C ASP A 421 -15.25 -8.01 9.88
N ASN A 422 -14.88 -8.90 10.82
CA ASN A 422 -15.41 -10.23 10.89
C ASN A 422 -16.72 -10.27 11.70
N HIS A 423 -17.83 -10.42 11.00
CA HIS A 423 -19.17 -10.59 11.57
C HIS A 423 -19.25 -11.73 12.61
N GLU A 424 -18.58 -12.86 12.39
CA GLU A 424 -18.63 -14.00 13.31
C GLU A 424 -17.90 -13.71 14.63
N ILE A 425 -16.77 -12.98 14.58
CA ILE A 425 -16.09 -12.50 15.80
C ILE A 425 -16.99 -11.51 16.53
N LEU A 426 -17.57 -10.54 15.83
CA LEU A 426 -18.47 -9.56 16.44
C LEU A 426 -19.69 -10.20 17.10
N ASP A 427 -20.32 -11.16 16.43
CA ASP A 427 -21.49 -11.86 16.96
C ASP A 427 -21.12 -12.69 18.20
N TYR A 428 -19.96 -13.37 18.17
CA TYR A 428 -19.45 -14.10 19.34
C TYR A 428 -19.15 -13.17 20.52
N LEU A 429 -18.46 -12.05 20.28
CA LEU A 429 -18.17 -11.05 21.32
C LEU A 429 -19.45 -10.40 21.85
N ARG A 430 -20.41 -10.07 20.97
CA ARG A 430 -21.70 -9.49 21.37
C ARG A 430 -22.46 -10.45 22.28
N GLU A 431 -22.62 -11.71 21.86
CA GLU A 431 -23.34 -12.74 22.63
C GLU A 431 -22.69 -12.96 24.01
N TYR A 432 -21.37 -12.88 24.11
CA TYR A 432 -20.66 -13.00 25.39
C TYR A 432 -20.83 -11.77 26.30
N PHE A 433 -20.79 -10.55 25.75
CA PHE A 433 -20.75 -9.32 26.54
C PHE A 433 -22.12 -8.64 26.75
N GLU A 434 -23.18 -9.00 26.02
CA GLU A 434 -24.50 -8.35 26.16
C GLU A 434 -25.16 -8.58 27.54
N THR A 435 -24.75 -9.62 28.26
CA THR A 435 -25.22 -9.90 29.61
C THR A 435 -24.85 -8.78 30.57
N ASP A 436 -23.62 -8.27 30.47
CA ASP A 436 -23.05 -7.32 31.42
C ASP A 436 -23.03 -5.88 30.90
N TYR A 437 -23.06 -5.70 29.57
CA TYR A 437 -22.83 -4.40 28.92
C TYR A 437 -23.88 -4.08 27.85
N GLN A 438 -24.05 -2.80 27.55
CA GLN A 438 -24.74 -2.38 26.33
C GLN A 438 -23.74 -2.48 25.17
N ILE A 439 -24.07 -3.22 24.11
CA ILE A 439 -23.15 -3.46 22.99
C ILE A 439 -23.63 -2.74 21.72
N THR A 440 -22.70 -2.11 21.02
CA THR A 440 -22.87 -1.67 19.63
C THR A 440 -21.72 -2.20 18.81
N VAL A 441 -21.99 -2.58 17.56
CA VAL A 441 -20.99 -3.12 16.65
C VAL A 441 -20.77 -2.20 15.46
N ALA A 442 -19.55 -2.14 14.98
CA ALA A 442 -19.18 -1.51 13.71
C ALA A 442 -18.28 -2.47 12.91
N PHE A 443 -18.44 -2.47 11.58
CA PHE A 443 -17.73 -3.40 10.69
C PHE A 443 -16.44 -2.82 10.10
N ASP A 444 -16.17 -1.54 10.36
CA ASP A 444 -14.96 -0.84 9.93
C ASP A 444 -14.72 0.41 10.80
N GLY A 445 -13.53 1.01 10.68
CA GLY A 445 -13.15 2.19 11.44
C GLY A 445 -13.92 3.47 11.07
N LEU A 446 -14.44 3.61 9.83
CA LEU A 446 -15.22 4.77 9.41
C LEU A 446 -16.64 4.75 9.97
N MET A 447 -17.30 3.58 9.95
CA MET A 447 -18.58 3.33 10.58
C MET A 447 -18.48 3.59 12.09
N ALA A 448 -17.42 3.10 12.73
CA ALA A 448 -17.15 3.35 14.15
C ALA A 448 -17.00 4.84 14.45
N LEU A 449 -16.30 5.61 13.61
CA LEU A 449 -16.18 7.07 13.78
C LEU A 449 -17.53 7.79 13.65
N LYS A 450 -18.38 7.41 12.69
CA LYS A 450 -19.73 7.98 12.57
C LYS A 450 -20.58 7.68 13.81
N MET A 451 -20.51 6.45 14.32
CA MET A 451 -21.23 6.06 15.55
C MET A 451 -20.75 6.87 16.76
N LEU A 452 -19.45 7.18 16.86
CA LEU A 452 -18.89 8.01 17.92
C LEU A 452 -19.38 9.48 17.89
N GLU A 453 -19.92 9.94 16.76
CA GLU A 453 -20.54 11.28 16.66
C GLU A 453 -22.00 11.26 17.14
N GLU A 454 -22.69 10.13 16.99
CA GLU A 454 -24.11 9.99 17.30
C GLU A 454 -24.37 9.45 18.71
N GLN A 455 -23.46 8.64 19.24
CA GLN A 455 -23.62 7.90 20.49
C GLN A 455 -22.39 8.02 21.40
N ALA A 456 -22.63 7.90 22.71
CA ALA A 456 -21.57 7.94 23.72
C ALA A 456 -21.19 6.51 24.13
N PHE A 457 -19.88 6.22 24.13
CA PHE A 457 -19.32 4.93 24.51
C PHE A 457 -18.36 5.06 25.69
N ASP A 458 -18.34 4.05 26.55
CA ASP A 458 -17.47 3.98 27.72
C ASP A 458 -16.14 3.25 27.44
N LEU A 459 -16.10 2.39 26.41
CA LEU A 459 -14.92 1.65 25.97
C LEU A 459 -15.06 1.21 24.51
N ILE A 460 -13.95 1.20 23.77
CA ILE A 460 -13.86 0.71 22.40
C ILE A 460 -12.92 -0.50 22.35
N VAL A 461 -13.38 -1.59 21.75
CA VAL A 461 -12.55 -2.75 21.38
C VAL A 461 -12.48 -2.78 19.86
N SER A 462 -11.28 -2.71 19.28
CA SER A 462 -11.10 -2.63 17.83
C SER A 462 -10.07 -3.63 17.36
N ASP A 463 -10.32 -4.31 16.24
CA ASP A 463 -9.25 -5.00 15.53
C ASP A 463 -8.25 -4.00 14.94
N VAL A 464 -7.00 -4.42 14.77
CA VAL A 464 -5.94 -3.64 14.14
C VAL A 464 -6.04 -3.69 12.62
N MET A 465 -6.31 -4.88 12.07
CA MET A 465 -6.36 -5.10 10.63
C MET A 465 -7.80 -5.03 10.15
N MET A 466 -8.22 -3.88 9.63
CA MET A 466 -9.57 -3.67 9.11
C MET A 466 -9.52 -2.90 7.79
N PRO A 467 -10.48 -3.11 6.87
CA PRO A 467 -10.55 -2.40 5.60
C PRO A 467 -10.87 -0.91 5.80
N GLU A 468 -10.59 -0.13 4.75
CA GLU A 468 -10.75 1.33 4.68
C GLU A 468 -9.91 2.13 5.69
N LEU A 469 -10.28 2.03 6.97
CA LEU A 469 -9.59 2.65 8.08
C LEU A 469 -9.14 1.58 9.08
N ASP A 470 -7.84 1.31 9.08
CA ASP A 470 -7.24 0.35 10.01
C ASP A 470 -7.38 0.80 11.48
N GLY A 471 -7.30 -0.15 12.40
CA GLY A 471 -7.52 0.07 13.83
C GLY A 471 -6.51 1.01 14.49
N LEU A 472 -5.29 1.11 13.95
CA LEU A 472 -4.25 2.02 14.47
C LEU A 472 -4.59 3.47 14.11
N HIS A 473 -4.97 3.73 12.87
CA HIS A 473 -5.39 5.04 12.41
C HIS A 473 -6.76 5.44 12.98
N PHE A 474 -7.67 4.47 13.17
CA PHE A 474 -8.90 4.67 13.91
C PHE A 474 -8.62 5.10 15.36
N CYS A 475 -7.79 4.34 16.09
CA CYS A 475 -7.36 4.68 17.45
C CYS A 475 -6.75 6.09 17.50
N LYS A 476 -5.85 6.40 16.57
CA LYS A 476 -5.24 7.73 16.47
C LYS A 476 -6.29 8.83 16.30
N ARG A 477 -7.27 8.66 15.42
CA ARG A 477 -8.35 9.65 15.21
C ARG A 477 -9.21 9.83 16.47
N VAL A 478 -9.55 8.74 17.14
CA VAL A 478 -10.28 8.75 18.42
C VAL A 478 -9.50 9.54 19.47
N LYS A 479 -8.20 9.29 19.60
CA LYS A 479 -7.32 9.91 20.60
C LYS A 479 -6.95 11.36 20.29
N GLN A 480 -6.98 11.77 19.02
CA GLN A 480 -6.70 13.16 18.59
C GLN A 480 -7.93 14.07 18.60
N ASN A 481 -9.14 13.52 18.67
CA ASN A 481 -10.37 14.30 18.70
C ASN A 481 -10.80 14.58 20.14
N ILE A 482 -10.97 15.85 20.51
CA ILE A 482 -11.34 16.25 21.87
C ILE A 482 -12.67 15.64 22.34
N ASN A 483 -13.60 15.36 21.43
CA ASN A 483 -14.89 14.78 21.77
C ASN A 483 -14.79 13.28 22.14
N THR A 484 -13.73 12.59 21.75
CA THR A 484 -13.59 11.13 21.89
C THR A 484 -12.30 10.69 22.58
N SER A 485 -11.32 11.59 22.75
CA SER A 485 -9.98 11.31 23.27
C SER A 485 -9.96 10.66 24.66
N HIS A 486 -11.01 10.95 25.42
CA HIS A 486 -11.21 10.44 26.76
C HIS A 486 -11.62 8.97 26.77
N ILE A 487 -12.17 8.41 25.69
CA ILE A 487 -12.68 7.02 25.64
C ILE A 487 -11.48 6.05 25.60
N PRO A 488 -11.47 4.98 26.40
CA PRO A 488 -10.40 4.00 26.38
C PRO A 488 -10.54 3.08 25.16
N VAL A 489 -9.43 2.82 24.48
CA VAL A 489 -9.36 2.00 23.26
C VAL A 489 -8.48 0.79 23.53
N MET A 490 -9.03 -0.40 23.33
CA MET A 490 -8.31 -1.67 23.37
C MET A 490 -8.18 -2.25 21.96
N LEU A 491 -6.96 -2.63 21.58
CA LEU A 491 -6.68 -3.18 20.27
C LEU A 491 -6.58 -4.72 20.29
N LEU A 492 -7.32 -5.40 19.41
CA LEU A 492 -7.12 -6.80 19.08
C LEU A 492 -6.05 -6.89 17.99
N THR A 493 -4.98 -7.67 18.18
CA THR A 493 -3.84 -7.67 17.25
C THR A 493 -3.24 -9.06 17.00
N ALA A 494 -2.40 -9.18 15.98
CA ALA A 494 -1.59 -10.34 15.69
C ALA A 494 -0.48 -10.56 16.72
N LYS A 495 -0.13 -11.83 16.99
CA LYS A 495 1.08 -12.17 17.78
C LYS A 495 2.40 -11.75 17.10
N SER A 496 2.40 -11.48 15.79
CA SER A 496 3.62 -11.38 14.97
C SER A 496 4.32 -10.02 14.94
N GLU A 497 3.77 -8.96 15.53
CA GLU A 497 4.35 -7.63 15.42
C GLU A 497 4.43 -6.93 16.79
N ILE A 498 5.53 -7.19 17.52
CA ILE A 498 5.91 -6.35 18.67
C ILE A 498 5.92 -4.87 18.24
N ASP A 499 6.35 -4.60 17.01
CA ASP A 499 6.30 -3.26 16.40
C ASP A 499 4.87 -2.70 16.27
N GLN A 500 3.84 -3.53 16.03
CA GLN A 500 2.45 -3.05 16.02
C GLN A 500 1.92 -2.81 17.43
N GLN A 501 2.35 -3.60 18.41
CA GLN A 501 2.01 -3.34 19.81
C GLN A 501 2.62 -2.03 20.28
N ILE A 502 3.90 -1.80 19.95
CA ILE A 502 4.60 -0.54 20.23
C ILE A 502 3.89 0.61 19.50
N LYS A 503 3.64 0.49 18.19
CA LYS A 503 2.92 1.51 17.42
C LYS A 503 1.51 1.77 17.99
N GLY A 504 0.79 0.75 18.42
CA GLY A 504 -0.55 0.91 19.03
C GLY A 504 -0.52 1.75 20.30
N LEU A 505 0.45 1.49 21.18
CA LEU A 505 0.68 2.30 22.38
C LEU A 505 1.14 3.72 22.03
N GLU A 506 2.03 3.88 21.04
CA GLU A 506 2.46 5.19 20.54
C GLU A 506 1.30 6.00 19.92
N MET A 507 0.30 5.32 19.35
CA MET A 507 -0.92 5.93 18.80
C MET A 507 -1.98 6.22 19.88
N GLY A 508 -1.70 5.90 21.15
CA GLY A 508 -2.52 6.24 22.31
C GLY A 508 -3.53 5.18 22.75
N ALA A 509 -3.42 3.93 22.28
CA ALA A 509 -4.25 2.84 22.79
C ALA A 509 -3.95 2.57 24.28
N ASP A 510 -4.98 2.23 25.05
CA ASP A 510 -4.87 2.01 26.50
C ASP A 510 -4.43 0.58 26.83
N ASP A 511 -4.79 -0.40 25.99
CA ASP A 511 -4.38 -1.79 26.13
C ASP A 511 -4.46 -2.54 24.79
N TYR A 512 -3.90 -3.74 24.74
CA TYR A 512 -4.05 -4.66 23.61
C TYR A 512 -4.22 -6.11 24.06
N ILE A 513 -4.74 -6.94 23.14
CA ILE A 513 -4.81 -8.39 23.28
C ILE A 513 -4.46 -9.07 21.96
N THR A 514 -3.70 -10.16 22.00
CA THR A 514 -3.32 -10.91 20.80
C THR A 514 -4.37 -11.93 20.43
N LYS A 515 -4.77 -11.99 19.14
CA LYS A 515 -5.51 -13.10 18.54
C LYS A 515 -4.54 -14.31 18.31
N PRO A 516 -4.95 -15.57 18.51
CA PRO A 516 -6.20 -15.96 19.18
C PRO A 516 -6.18 -15.55 20.66
N PHE A 517 -7.30 -15.05 21.15
CA PHE A 517 -7.44 -14.56 22.52
C PHE A 517 -8.35 -15.45 23.36
N SER A 518 -8.09 -15.50 24.66
CA SER A 518 -9.04 -16.01 25.65
C SER A 518 -10.11 -14.94 25.91
N ILE A 519 -11.38 -15.32 25.80
CA ILE A 519 -12.51 -14.41 26.05
C ILE A 519 -12.56 -13.94 27.50
N GLU A 520 -12.11 -14.79 28.43
CA GLU A 520 -12.03 -14.50 29.87
C GLU A 520 -10.96 -13.44 30.15
N MET A 521 -9.81 -13.54 29.47
CA MET A 521 -8.75 -12.54 29.55
C MET A 521 -9.21 -11.19 28.98
N LEU A 522 -9.93 -11.20 27.85
CA LEU A 522 -10.52 -9.99 27.27
C LEU A 522 -11.49 -9.33 28.25
N ALA A 523 -12.40 -10.12 28.83
CA ALA A 523 -13.37 -9.65 29.81
C ALA A 523 -12.70 -9.05 31.06
N ALA A 524 -11.65 -9.70 31.58
CA ALA A 524 -10.91 -9.21 32.73
C ALA A 524 -10.23 -7.86 32.45
N LYS A 525 -9.62 -7.69 31.26
CA LYS A 525 -8.99 -6.43 30.86
C LYS A 525 -10.02 -5.31 30.70
N ILE A 526 -11.14 -5.57 30.02
CA ILE A 526 -12.25 -4.62 29.86
C ILE A 526 -12.77 -4.16 31.23
N ALA A 527 -13.06 -5.10 32.12
CA ALA A 527 -13.54 -4.80 33.46
C ALA A 527 -12.51 -3.95 34.26
N ASN A 528 -11.22 -4.24 34.11
CA ASN A 528 -10.17 -3.47 34.78
C ASN A 528 -10.07 -2.03 34.25
N LEU A 529 -10.12 -1.82 32.93
CA LEU A 529 -10.10 -0.48 32.33
C LEU A 529 -11.31 0.36 32.78
N LEU A 530 -12.51 -0.21 32.73
CA LEU A 530 -13.73 0.48 33.19
C LEU A 530 -13.68 0.78 34.68
N LYS A 531 -13.20 -0.16 35.51
CA LYS A 531 -13.06 0.03 36.97
C LYS A 531 -11.99 1.07 37.31
N ALA A 532 -10.85 1.07 36.63
CA ALA A 532 -9.80 2.07 36.81
C ALA A 532 -10.33 3.47 36.48
N ARG A 533 -11.06 3.60 35.37
CA ARG A 533 -11.72 4.84 34.97
C ARG A 533 -12.73 5.32 36.01
N LYS A 534 -13.62 4.43 36.45
CA LYS A 534 -14.64 4.74 37.45
C LYS A 534 -14.01 5.19 38.78
N ARG A 535 -12.97 4.50 39.26
CA ARG A 535 -12.24 4.88 40.48
C ARG A 535 -11.62 6.27 40.38
N LEU A 536 -11.09 6.64 39.23
CA LEU A 536 -10.55 8.00 39.00
C LEU A 536 -11.68 9.03 39.07
N ILE A 537 -12.80 8.79 38.37
CA ILE A 537 -13.96 9.69 38.41
C ILE A 537 -14.51 9.81 39.85
N ASP A 538 -14.64 8.71 40.58
CA ASP A 538 -15.12 8.68 41.97
C ASP A 538 -14.15 9.42 42.91
N TYR A 539 -12.84 9.24 42.72
CA TYR A 539 -11.80 9.94 43.49
C TYR A 539 -11.89 11.46 43.27
N TYR A 540 -12.04 11.91 42.02
CA TYR A 540 -12.07 13.33 41.71
C TYR A 540 -13.40 14.03 42.02
N SER A 541 -14.52 13.34 41.82
CA SER A 541 -15.83 13.85 42.26
C SER A 541 -15.92 13.93 43.79
N GLY A 542 -15.17 13.10 44.53
CA GLY A 542 -15.05 13.18 45.99
C GLY A 542 -13.99 14.17 46.50
N SER A 543 -12.92 14.43 45.73
CA SER A 543 -11.84 15.35 46.12
C SER A 543 -12.23 16.80 45.84
N ARG A 544 -12.35 17.61 46.89
CA ARG A 544 -12.81 19.02 46.81
C ARG A 544 -11.79 19.99 46.18
N GLU A 545 -10.65 19.50 45.71
CA GLU A 545 -9.61 20.27 45.03
C GLU A 545 -9.58 19.95 43.52
N VAL A 546 -10.13 20.86 42.71
CA VAL A 546 -9.95 20.83 41.26
C VAL A 546 -8.55 21.32 40.94
N VAL A 547 -7.63 20.38 40.65
CA VAL A 547 -6.29 20.65 40.11
C VAL A 547 -6.20 20.03 38.71
N PRO A 548 -6.11 20.83 37.63
CA PRO A 548 -6.21 20.35 36.24
C PRO A 548 -5.24 19.22 35.88
N GLN A 549 -4.02 19.26 36.42
CA GLN A 549 -2.96 18.27 36.20
C GLN A 549 -3.30 16.87 36.72
N ASN A 550 -4.22 16.76 37.68
CA ASN A 550 -4.64 15.48 38.23
C ASN A 550 -5.89 14.92 37.53
N LEU A 551 -6.69 15.75 36.86
CA LEU A 551 -7.98 15.37 36.27
C LEU A 551 -7.91 14.93 34.79
N ALA A 552 -6.78 15.18 34.12
CA ALA A 552 -6.63 14.94 32.70
C ALA A 552 -6.12 13.53 32.37
N PHE A 553 -6.84 12.82 31.49
CA PHE A 553 -6.47 11.47 31.03
C PHE A 553 -5.39 11.50 29.94
N ASN A 554 -5.28 12.64 29.25
CA ASN A 554 -4.33 12.91 28.19
C ASN A 554 -4.08 14.43 28.13
N THR A 555 -3.08 14.86 27.36
CA THR A 555 -2.71 16.27 27.22
C THR A 555 -3.84 17.15 26.69
N LEU A 556 -4.69 16.63 25.79
CA LEU A 556 -5.84 17.38 25.24
C LEU A 556 -6.90 17.66 26.32
N ASP A 557 -7.11 16.70 27.23
CA ASP A 557 -8.06 16.83 28.33
C ASP A 557 -7.55 17.86 29.35
N GLU A 558 -6.23 17.93 29.56
CA GLU A 558 -5.60 18.94 30.44
C GLU A 558 -5.77 20.35 29.87
N GLU A 559 -5.48 20.53 28.59
CA GLU A 559 -5.66 21.80 27.89
C GLU A 559 -7.13 22.23 27.89
N PHE A 560 -8.05 21.28 27.68
CA PHE A 560 -9.49 21.54 27.76
C PHE A 560 -9.92 22.02 29.15
N LEU A 561 -9.52 21.33 30.22
CA LEU A 561 -9.87 21.71 31.59
C LEU A 561 -9.28 23.07 31.97
N LYS A 562 -8.04 23.35 31.56
CA LYS A 562 -7.41 24.65 31.78
C LYS A 562 -8.19 25.77 31.08
N LYS A 563 -8.50 25.59 29.79
CA LYS A 563 -9.33 26.53 29.02
C LYS A 563 -10.72 26.71 29.66
N ALA A 564 -11.33 25.62 30.13
CA ALA A 564 -12.61 25.66 30.81
C ALA A 564 -12.58 26.51 32.09
N ILE A 565 -11.55 26.34 32.92
CA ILE A 565 -11.36 27.15 34.13
C ILE A 565 -11.17 28.61 33.75
N ASP A 566 -10.30 28.91 32.78
CA ASP A 566 -10.01 30.29 32.34
C ASP A 566 -11.28 31.02 31.86
N VAL A 567 -12.13 30.33 31.09
CA VAL A 567 -13.42 30.88 30.62
C VAL A 567 -14.36 31.15 31.80
N VAL A 568 -14.47 30.23 32.76
CA VAL A 568 -15.32 30.43 33.94
C VAL A 568 -14.82 31.57 34.81
N GLU A 569 -13.50 31.69 35.01
CA GLU A 569 -12.88 32.76 35.78
C GLU A 569 -13.06 34.13 35.11
N LYS A 570 -12.95 34.21 33.78
CA LYS A 570 -13.22 35.43 33.00
C LYS A 570 -14.66 35.91 33.14
N HIS A 571 -15.62 35.00 33.29
CA HIS A 571 -17.05 35.28 33.43
C HIS A 571 -17.57 35.11 34.87
N LEU A 572 -16.68 35.13 35.87
CA LEU A 572 -17.00 34.80 37.24
C LEU A 572 -18.10 35.68 37.85
N SER A 573 -18.02 37.00 37.66
CA SER A 573 -18.98 37.97 38.22
C SER A 573 -20.28 38.08 37.42
N ASN A 574 -20.37 37.44 36.26
CA ASN A 574 -21.54 37.52 35.39
C ASN A 574 -22.59 36.49 35.79
N SER A 575 -23.71 36.95 36.32
CA SER A 575 -24.79 36.06 36.74
C SER A 575 -25.66 35.51 35.60
N ASP A 576 -25.60 36.12 34.41
CA ASP A 576 -26.27 35.66 33.19
C ASP A 576 -25.37 34.73 32.35
N PHE A 577 -24.27 34.23 32.92
CA PHE A 577 -23.41 33.24 32.27
C PHE A 577 -24.09 31.86 32.32
N SER A 578 -24.61 31.44 31.17
CA SER A 578 -25.29 30.16 30.99
C SER A 578 -24.36 29.12 30.36
N VAL A 579 -24.76 27.84 30.45
CA VAL A 579 -24.08 26.73 29.77
C VAL A 579 -24.00 26.95 28.26
N GLU A 580 -24.95 27.68 27.68
CA GLU A 580 -24.96 28.00 26.25
C GLU A 580 -23.82 28.94 25.87
N LYS A 581 -23.64 30.05 26.61
CA LYS A 581 -22.48 30.94 26.43
C LYS A 581 -21.17 30.21 26.71
N PHE A 582 -21.14 29.35 27.72
CA PHE A 582 -19.98 28.54 28.04
C PHE A 582 -19.59 27.61 26.89
N SER A 583 -20.58 26.94 26.27
CA SER A 583 -20.35 26.06 25.12
C SER A 583 -19.82 26.81 23.89
N GLN A 584 -20.30 28.03 23.64
CA GLN A 584 -19.83 28.89 22.54
C GLN A 584 -18.37 29.33 22.72
N GLU A 585 -17.96 29.73 23.93
CA GLU A 585 -16.57 30.14 24.19
C GLU A 585 -15.59 28.96 24.20
N ILE A 586 -16.04 27.79 24.64
CA ILE A 586 -15.24 26.57 24.58
C ILE A 586 -15.10 26.08 23.13
N GLY A 587 -16.09 26.32 22.29
CA GLY A 587 -16.12 25.90 20.88
C GLY A 587 -16.71 24.51 20.68
N MET A 588 -17.68 24.10 21.51
CA MET A 588 -18.33 22.80 21.47
C MET A 588 -19.85 22.93 21.48
N SER A 589 -20.57 21.94 20.96
CA SER A 589 -22.02 21.85 21.16
C SER A 589 -22.33 21.63 22.65
N ARG A 590 -23.52 22.05 23.09
CA ARG A 590 -23.97 21.84 24.48
C ARG A 590 -23.94 20.37 24.89
N SER A 591 -24.33 19.47 23.98
CA SER A 591 -24.34 18.02 24.21
C SER A 591 -22.92 17.47 24.36
N ASN A 592 -21.99 17.84 23.47
CA ASN A 592 -20.61 17.36 23.54
C ASN A 592 -19.89 17.91 24.77
N LEU A 593 -20.15 19.16 25.15
CA LEU A 593 -19.63 19.76 26.37
C LEU A 593 -20.09 18.97 27.60
N TYR A 594 -21.38 18.63 27.67
CA TYR A 594 -21.93 17.83 28.76
C TYR A 594 -21.29 16.44 28.83
N LEU A 595 -21.20 15.73 27.70
CA LEU A 595 -20.56 14.41 27.64
C LEU A 595 -19.10 14.45 28.07
N LYS A 596 -18.35 15.47 27.59
CA LYS A 596 -16.94 15.65 27.91
C LYS A 596 -16.71 15.90 29.40
N PHE A 597 -17.49 16.79 30.03
CA PHE A 597 -17.40 17.00 31.48
C PHE A 597 -17.81 15.76 32.25
N LYS A 598 -18.91 15.12 31.88
CA LYS A 598 -19.38 13.90 32.54
C LYS A 598 -18.34 12.79 32.50
N ALA A 599 -17.66 12.64 31.36
CA ALA A 599 -16.65 11.61 31.15
C ALA A 599 -15.30 11.89 31.82
N ILE A 600 -14.98 13.17 32.08
CA ILE A 600 -13.70 13.58 32.69
C ILE A 600 -13.83 13.82 34.19
N THR A 601 -14.81 14.62 34.60
CA THR A 601 -14.97 15.09 35.99
C THR A 601 -16.08 14.36 36.74
N GLY A 602 -16.93 13.60 36.05
CA GLY A 602 -18.13 12.96 36.62
C GLY A 602 -19.32 13.90 36.81
N GLU A 603 -19.13 15.21 36.59
CA GLU A 603 -20.10 16.26 36.85
C GLU A 603 -20.67 16.87 35.56
N SER A 604 -21.78 17.60 35.67
CA SER A 604 -22.31 18.37 34.53
C SER A 604 -21.53 19.69 34.36
N ALA A 605 -21.56 20.27 33.15
CA ALA A 605 -20.97 21.59 32.91
C ALA A 605 -21.54 22.68 33.84
N THR A 606 -22.82 22.57 34.22
CA THR A 606 -23.46 23.51 35.16
C THR A 606 -22.86 23.40 36.56
N ASP A 607 -22.64 22.16 37.01
CA ASP A 607 -22.11 21.91 38.35
C ASP A 607 -20.63 22.26 38.40
N PHE A 608 -19.87 21.98 37.33
CA PHE A 608 -18.49 22.43 37.18
C PHE A 608 -18.35 23.96 37.32
N VAL A 609 -19.20 24.75 36.67
CA VAL A 609 -19.19 26.22 36.80
C VAL A 609 -19.46 26.63 38.25
N LYS A 610 -20.42 25.99 38.93
CA LYS A 610 -20.70 26.27 40.35
C LYS A 610 -19.50 25.94 41.23
N THR A 611 -18.86 24.80 41.00
CA THR A 611 -17.68 24.33 41.73
C THR A 611 -16.54 25.37 41.66
N ILE A 612 -16.25 25.90 40.47
CA ILE A 612 -15.22 26.95 40.30
C ILE A 612 -15.64 28.25 41.00
N ARG A 613 -16.91 28.68 40.85
CA ARG A 613 -17.43 29.88 41.53
C ARG A 613 -17.33 29.78 43.05
N PHE A 614 -17.66 28.62 43.61
CA PHE A 614 -17.55 28.35 45.04
C PHE A 614 -16.10 28.36 45.52
N LYS A 615 -15.17 27.76 44.77
CA LYS A 615 -13.74 27.82 45.08
C LYS A 615 -13.25 29.27 45.15
N LYS A 616 -13.63 30.10 44.18
CA LYS A 616 -13.25 31.51 44.16
C LYS A 616 -13.92 32.32 45.27
N ALA A 617 -15.16 31.98 45.63
CA ALA A 617 -15.84 32.56 46.79
C ALA A 617 -15.07 32.27 48.08
N VAL A 618 -14.59 31.04 48.27
CA VAL A 618 -13.76 30.66 49.43
C VAL A 618 -12.47 31.49 49.50
N GLU A 619 -11.77 31.66 48.38
CA GLU A 619 -10.56 32.49 48.30
C GLU A 619 -10.85 33.96 48.68
N LEU A 620 -11.92 34.54 48.14
CA LEU A 620 -12.33 35.91 48.47
C LEU A 620 -12.76 36.06 49.93
N MET A 621 -13.45 35.06 50.48
CA MET A 621 -13.82 35.01 51.90
C MET A 621 -12.59 34.96 52.81
N GLN A 622 -11.59 34.14 52.47
CA GLN A 622 -10.32 34.03 53.21
C GLN A 622 -9.50 35.33 53.20
N SER A 623 -9.62 36.14 52.15
CA SER A 623 -8.94 37.44 52.09
C SER A 623 -9.43 38.43 53.16
N LYS A 624 -10.62 38.21 53.73
CA LYS A 624 -11.30 39.09 54.71
C LYS A 624 -11.48 40.55 54.26
N ARG A 625 -11.34 40.85 52.95
CA ARG A 625 -11.44 42.20 52.38
C ARG A 625 -12.86 42.61 51.96
N TYR A 626 -13.77 41.64 51.84
CA TYR A 626 -15.09 41.84 51.27
C TYR A 626 -16.18 41.27 52.18
N THR A 627 -17.35 41.90 52.19
CA THR A 627 -18.54 41.37 52.89
C THR A 627 -19.12 40.16 52.17
N MET A 628 -19.87 39.30 52.87
CA MET A 628 -20.50 38.11 52.28
C MET A 628 -21.41 38.44 51.09
N ALA A 629 -22.11 39.58 51.15
CA ALA A 629 -22.93 40.07 50.04
C ALA A 629 -22.07 40.48 48.84
N GLN A 630 -20.94 41.16 49.05
CA GLN A 630 -20.00 41.51 47.97
C GLN A 630 -19.37 40.26 47.33
N VAL A 631 -18.94 39.29 48.13
CA VAL A 631 -18.40 38.01 47.61
C VAL A 631 -19.44 37.28 46.75
N THR A 632 -20.70 37.24 47.20
CA THR A 632 -21.80 36.63 46.45
C THR A 632 -21.90 37.20 45.03
N TYR A 633 -21.96 38.53 44.92
CA TYR A 633 -22.08 39.19 43.61
C TYR A 633 -20.79 39.10 42.78
N MET A 634 -19.61 39.18 43.41
CA MET A 634 -18.32 38.99 42.72
C MET A 634 -18.16 37.60 42.13
N CYS A 635 -18.82 36.59 42.70
CA CYS A 635 -18.86 35.21 42.20
C CYS A 635 -20.07 34.92 41.28
N GLY A 636 -20.80 35.96 40.86
CA GLY A 636 -21.85 35.85 39.84
C GLY A 636 -23.15 35.20 40.33
N PHE A 637 -23.44 35.24 41.64
CA PHE A 637 -24.71 34.78 42.19
C PHE A 637 -25.70 35.95 42.31
N ASN A 638 -26.97 35.70 41.97
CA ASN A 638 -28.03 36.72 41.94
C ASN A 638 -28.52 37.17 43.33
N SER A 639 -28.33 36.35 44.38
CA SER A 639 -28.72 36.72 45.74
C SER A 639 -27.89 36.00 46.82
N PRO A 640 -27.62 36.65 47.97
CA PRO A 640 -26.91 36.03 49.09
C PRO A 640 -27.64 34.84 49.71
N SER A 641 -28.98 34.84 49.65
CA SER A 641 -29.81 33.72 50.13
C SER A 641 -29.62 32.49 49.25
N TYR A 642 -29.67 32.64 47.92
CA TYR A 642 -29.44 31.54 46.99
C TYR A 642 -28.01 31.00 47.09
N PHE A 643 -27.01 31.89 47.19
CA PHE A 643 -25.62 31.49 47.38
C PHE A 643 -25.44 30.66 48.65
N SER A 644 -25.99 31.10 49.79
CA SER A 644 -25.83 30.38 51.07
C SER A 644 -26.47 28.99 51.04
N THR A 645 -27.65 28.85 50.44
CA THR A 645 -28.33 27.55 50.29
C THR A 645 -27.56 26.61 49.35
N ALA A 646 -27.12 27.11 48.20
CA ALA A 646 -26.34 26.32 47.24
C ALA A 646 -24.95 25.94 47.79
N PHE A 647 -24.30 26.86 48.53
CA PHE A 647 -23.04 26.61 49.21
C PHE A 647 -23.19 25.54 50.29
N LYS A 648 -24.27 25.59 51.09
CA LYS A 648 -24.57 24.57 52.11
C LYS A 648 -24.85 23.21 51.48
N GLN A 649 -25.56 23.16 50.35
CA GLN A 649 -25.75 21.90 49.61
C GLN A 649 -24.43 21.32 49.12
N TYR A 650 -23.50 22.17 48.68
CA TYR A 650 -22.22 21.75 48.14
C TYR A 650 -21.18 21.36 49.22
N TYR A 651 -20.96 22.21 50.23
CA TYR A 651 -19.96 22.00 51.29
C TYR A 651 -20.49 21.33 52.56
N GLY A 652 -21.81 21.15 52.69
CA GLY A 652 -22.47 20.56 53.86
C GLY A 652 -22.60 21.50 55.07
N CYS A 653 -22.09 22.73 55.00
CA CYS A 653 -22.19 23.74 56.05
C CYS A 653 -22.34 25.16 55.49
N MET A 654 -22.72 26.12 56.32
CA MET A 654 -22.88 27.51 55.88
C MET A 654 -21.52 28.16 55.53
N PRO A 655 -21.47 29.15 54.64
CA PRO A 655 -20.21 29.82 54.26
C PRO A 655 -19.40 30.37 55.45
N THR A 656 -20.07 30.94 56.45
CA THR A 656 -19.45 31.46 57.68
C THR A 656 -18.88 30.34 58.57
N GLU A 657 -19.57 29.21 58.68
CA GLU A 657 -19.10 28.02 59.41
C GLU A 657 -17.90 27.38 58.72
N TYR A 658 -17.90 27.37 57.39
CA TYR A 658 -16.81 26.84 56.57
C TYR A 658 -15.52 27.66 56.75
N LEU A 659 -15.62 28.99 56.80
CA LEU A 659 -14.50 29.88 57.12
C LEU A 659 -13.90 29.62 58.51
N ILE A 660 -14.75 29.39 59.52
CA ILE A 660 -14.30 29.09 60.89
C ILE A 660 -13.54 27.76 60.93
N LYS A 661 -14.04 26.73 60.22
CA LYS A 661 -13.36 25.43 60.11
C LYS A 661 -11.98 25.55 59.45
N LEU A 662 -11.88 26.30 58.35
CA LEU A 662 -10.61 26.53 57.66
C LEU A 662 -9.59 27.30 58.50
N ASP A 663 -10.03 28.30 59.28
CA ASP A 663 -9.16 29.03 60.20
C ASP A 663 -8.71 28.14 61.38
N SER A 664 -9.51 27.14 61.79
CA SER A 664 -9.15 26.17 62.85
C SER A 664 -8.25 25.01 62.39
N GLU A 665 -8.17 24.72 61.09
CA GLU A 665 -7.28 23.69 60.53
C GLU A 665 -5.89 24.23 60.17
N LYS A 666 -5.70 25.56 60.14
CA LYS A 666 -4.42 26.23 59.84
C LYS A 666 -3.66 26.72 61.07
N GLY A 667 -4.27 26.69 62.26
CA GLY A 667 -3.64 26.98 63.55
C GLY A 667 -3.39 25.70 64.32
#